data_AF-A0A3A0C7P3-F1
#
_entry.id   AF-A0A3A0C7P3-F1
#
_cell.length_a   1.000
_cell.length_b   1.000
_cell.length_c   1.000
_cell.angle_alpha   90.00
_cell.angle_beta   90.00
_cell.angle_gamma   90.00
#
_symmetry.space_group_name_H-M   'P 1'
#
loop_
_entity.id
_entity.type
_entity.pdbx_description
1 polymer ?
#
loop_
_entity_poly.entity_id
_entity_poly.type
_entity_poly.pdbx_seq_one_letter_code
_entity_poly.pdbx_strand_id
1 'polypeptide(L)'
;MLRTLILMPALLCFCTAALAQDIIIDNGGAGYAQLTGTWTAGSSSGFYGSGYVYASSAASATATVEWRPTIPATGSYEVAVWYVSGANRASNAPFAVTHAGGTSSLSVNQQLNGSTWRVLGTYTFNAGTAGRVLLANNANPSVVIADAVRFRPVTPAADEFRGVWVSRFEWPSTTPSVWKSNIDAIMANAKAGNFNTVLIQMRGDTTTLYPSPNEPLSSLITLGAGDDPLRYALDAGHALGLKVHCYFNTHVCSAAFAGTHPSWLIADASGTPQSSVVDGYWWLAPGHPDVQQYLREQVMYLVNTYPDLDGIHFDRIRNPEPQYSHDTVSQARRLGGANPGALNFDDWTSDQITRWLRDVYAHVRSVNPTLQLSAAPLGLYAASAYPGYSTGYYYGKPRHQDAKAWLAAGAIDWIAPQCYWPDGGSKPDFSDLVPDWLASANGRHIYPGMSASGDGSATETINEITAARSLGAPGTTVWSYGAANSYNFWSALPASVYAQPANAPALSWLTNPTKAIVYGYVTDFATGQPVTDAWITRSGSTYTSLSAKDGFYCWLELTPGSYTLNANLGGIGTAARQVLNLSAGEVRRVDLALAGPGTAVALEFVGAPVTAQQGQTFNLVARVVDNSGSLVTSGSYNLALNASGPGTLLGLTSGMTVNGAFTFSVACSAPGAVTLTVTELGGQLTPANVGVTITAASSGGGGGGGGGGCSTEEFPGLAWLAALAMLWSAAALKLMQRFRAGQRLWPRS
;
A
#
# COMPACT_ATOMS: atom_id res chain seq x y z
N MET A 1 3.58 51.20 -32.65
CA MET A 1 2.36 50.43 -32.31
C MET A 1 2.57 49.76 -30.97
N LEU A 2 1.59 49.87 -30.05
CA LEU A 2 1.60 49.17 -28.76
C LEU A 2 1.50 47.66 -28.96
N ARG A 3 2.24 46.89 -28.15
CA ARG A 3 1.74 45.62 -27.62
C ARG A 3 2.02 45.54 -26.13
N THR A 4 0.94 45.44 -25.37
CA THR A 4 0.89 45.49 -23.91
C THR A 4 1.47 44.22 -23.30
N LEU A 5 2.48 44.36 -22.44
CA LEU A 5 2.88 43.28 -21.54
C LEU A 5 2.00 43.37 -20.29
N ILE A 6 1.09 42.42 -20.11
CA ILE A 6 0.26 42.34 -18.90
C ILE A 6 1.11 41.71 -17.81
N LEU A 7 1.71 42.55 -16.94
CA LEU A 7 2.12 42.07 -15.62
C LEU A 7 0.85 41.81 -14.80
N MET A 8 0.52 40.54 -14.60
CA MET A 8 -0.29 40.15 -13.44
C MET A 8 0.58 40.38 -12.20
N PRO A 9 0.17 41.24 -11.24
CA PRO A 9 0.83 41.25 -9.94
C PRO A 9 0.50 39.93 -9.26
N ALA A 10 1.52 39.08 -9.07
CA ALA A 10 1.41 37.95 -8.18
C ALA A 10 1.12 38.52 -6.78
N LEU A 11 -0.13 38.43 -6.35
CA LEU A 11 -0.54 38.79 -5.01
C LEU A 11 0.06 37.73 -4.09
N LEU A 12 1.31 37.93 -3.66
CA LEU A 12 1.86 37.20 -2.53
C LEU A 12 0.97 37.52 -1.34
N CYS A 13 0.00 36.63 -1.10
CA CYS A 13 -0.65 36.52 0.17
C CYS A 13 0.43 36.06 1.15
N PHE A 14 1.15 37.04 1.72
CA PHE A 14 1.83 36.87 2.99
C PHE A 14 0.74 36.61 4.03
N CYS A 15 0.24 35.37 4.04
CA CYS A 15 -0.34 34.78 5.22
C CYS A 15 0.81 34.67 6.22
N THR A 16 1.09 35.79 6.89
CA THR A 16 1.86 35.77 8.13
C THR A 16 1.08 34.86 9.05
N ALA A 17 1.53 33.61 9.17
CA ALA A 17 1.08 32.72 10.21
C ALA A 17 1.39 33.44 11.52
N ALA A 18 0.38 34.12 12.08
CA ALA A 18 0.48 34.72 13.39
C ALA A 18 0.92 33.60 14.32
N LEU A 19 2.05 33.77 15.00
CA LEU A 19 2.61 32.78 15.91
C LEU A 19 1.49 32.42 16.89
N ALA A 20 0.90 31.25 16.68
CA ALA A 20 -0.27 30.85 17.42
C ALA A 20 0.16 30.67 18.87
N GLN A 21 -0.40 31.50 19.75
CA GLN A 21 0.09 31.64 21.12
C GLN A 21 -0.27 30.39 21.94
N ASP A 22 0.60 30.03 22.89
CA ASP A 22 0.30 29.02 23.90
C ASP A 22 -1.02 29.39 24.62
N ILE A 23 -2.02 28.52 24.54
CA ILE A 23 -3.27 28.68 25.31
C ILE A 23 -3.03 28.10 26.69
N ILE A 24 -2.90 28.96 27.70
CA ILE A 24 -2.69 28.53 29.09
C ILE A 24 -3.95 28.83 29.90
N ILE A 25 -4.47 27.81 30.57
CA ILE A 25 -5.64 27.90 31.44
C ILE A 25 -5.17 27.57 32.86
N ASP A 26 -5.12 28.59 33.70
CA ASP A 26 -4.85 28.48 35.14
C ASP A 26 -6.12 28.03 35.90
N ASN A 27 -5.98 27.52 37.13
CA ASN A 27 -7.14 27.25 37.99
C ASN A 27 -7.91 28.54 38.32
N GLY A 28 -9.22 28.51 38.08
CA GLY A 28 -10.08 29.69 38.17
C GLY A 28 -9.99 30.61 36.94
N GLY A 29 -9.14 30.31 35.97
CA GLY A 29 -9.06 31.00 34.68
C GLY A 29 -10.22 30.67 33.74
N ALA A 30 -10.38 31.45 32.68
CA ALA A 30 -11.41 31.23 31.67
C ALA A 30 -11.21 29.86 30.97
N GLY A 31 -12.20 28.99 31.06
CA GLY A 31 -12.13 27.61 30.55
C GLY A 31 -11.85 26.55 31.63
N TYR A 32 -11.51 26.95 32.86
CA TYR A 32 -11.41 26.02 33.99
C TYR A 32 -12.78 25.81 34.67
N ALA A 33 -13.08 24.58 35.08
CA ALA A 33 -14.27 24.27 35.88
C ALA A 33 -14.04 23.13 36.88
N GLN A 34 -14.61 23.26 38.08
CA GLN A 34 -14.79 22.15 39.03
C GLN A 34 -16.13 21.49 38.75
N LEU A 35 -16.13 20.23 38.31
CA LEU A 35 -17.35 19.55 37.84
C LEU A 35 -18.04 18.78 38.97
N THR A 36 -17.26 18.13 39.84
CA THR A 36 -17.77 17.34 40.95
C THR A 36 -16.84 17.39 42.16
N GLY A 37 -17.40 17.12 43.34
CA GLY A 37 -16.68 17.03 44.60
C GLY A 37 -16.19 18.38 45.13
N THR A 38 -15.40 18.33 46.21
CA THR A 38 -14.83 19.52 46.85
C THR A 38 -13.36 19.63 46.52
N TRP A 39 -12.95 20.77 45.95
CA TRP A 39 -11.55 21.11 45.75
C TRP A 39 -11.18 22.30 46.64
N THR A 40 -10.15 22.11 47.47
CA THR A 40 -9.70 23.11 48.45
C THR A 40 -8.56 23.92 47.86
N ALA A 41 -8.54 25.24 48.09
CA ALA A 41 -7.44 26.10 47.65
C ALA A 41 -6.14 25.79 48.41
N GLY A 42 -5.01 25.85 47.71
CA GLY A 42 -3.66 25.70 48.26
C GLY A 42 -2.70 26.73 47.67
N SER A 43 -1.72 27.14 48.46
CA SER A 43 -0.78 28.22 48.13
C SER A 43 0.68 27.87 48.46
N SER A 44 1.02 26.58 48.54
CA SER A 44 2.41 26.12 48.64
C SER A 44 3.20 26.55 47.40
N SER A 45 4.37 27.16 47.60
CA SER A 45 5.22 27.71 46.53
C SER A 45 5.46 26.72 45.38
N GLY A 46 5.38 27.22 44.14
CA GLY A 46 5.63 26.43 42.93
C GLY A 46 4.42 26.29 42.00
N PHE A 47 3.27 26.88 42.34
CA PHE A 47 2.09 26.92 41.48
C PHE A 47 2.28 27.79 40.23
N TYR A 48 1.46 27.59 39.20
CA TYR A 48 1.29 28.57 38.15
C TYR A 48 0.32 29.67 38.59
N GLY A 49 0.48 30.88 38.04
CA GLY A 49 -0.43 32.00 38.32
C GLY A 49 -0.50 32.40 39.80
N SER A 50 -1.62 32.09 40.47
CA SER A 50 -1.97 32.66 41.78
C SER A 50 -2.16 31.66 42.94
N GLY A 51 -2.17 30.36 42.65
CA GLY A 51 -2.40 29.29 43.62
C GLY A 51 -2.75 27.99 42.89
N TYR A 52 -3.09 26.94 43.63
CA TYR A 52 -3.63 25.69 43.08
C TYR A 52 -4.89 25.26 43.84
N VAL A 53 -5.61 24.24 43.35
CA VAL A 53 -6.62 23.54 44.16
C VAL A 53 -6.31 22.05 44.27
N TYR A 54 -6.81 21.41 45.33
CA TYR A 54 -6.56 19.99 45.59
C TYR A 54 -7.80 19.27 46.12
N ALA A 55 -7.90 17.97 45.81
CA ALA A 55 -8.91 17.08 46.35
C ALA A 55 -8.26 15.87 47.00
N SER A 56 -8.88 15.34 48.06
CA SER A 56 -8.45 14.09 48.69
C SER A 56 -8.57 12.92 47.71
N SER A 57 -7.55 12.06 47.71
CA SER A 57 -7.53 10.79 46.99
C SER A 57 -8.68 9.86 47.41
N ALA A 58 -9.25 9.15 46.45
CA ALA A 58 -10.33 8.17 46.65
C ALA A 58 -10.12 6.92 45.80
N ALA A 59 -10.79 5.81 46.14
CA ALA A 59 -10.74 4.57 45.35
C ALA A 59 -11.53 4.67 44.02
N SER A 60 -12.51 5.58 43.95
CA SER A 60 -13.31 5.88 42.77
C SER A 60 -13.47 7.40 42.63
N ALA A 61 -13.81 7.87 41.42
CA ALA A 61 -13.86 9.30 41.13
C ALA A 61 -15.02 9.96 41.90
N THR A 62 -14.68 10.80 42.87
CA THR A 62 -15.62 11.54 43.73
C THR A 62 -15.44 13.05 43.60
N ALA A 63 -14.31 13.51 43.04
CA ALA A 63 -14.05 14.89 42.69
C ALA A 63 -13.34 14.99 41.32
N THR A 64 -13.76 15.92 40.47
CA THR A 64 -13.21 16.12 39.12
C THR A 64 -13.14 17.60 38.73
N VAL A 65 -12.15 17.95 37.91
CA VAL A 65 -11.98 19.27 37.28
C VAL A 65 -11.70 19.12 35.80
N GLU A 66 -11.97 20.16 35.02
CA GLU A 66 -11.57 20.25 33.62
C GLU A 66 -10.97 21.61 33.25
N TRP A 67 -10.17 21.60 32.18
CA TRP A 67 -9.68 22.77 31.45
C TRP A 67 -10.12 22.63 29.98
N ARG A 68 -10.96 23.55 29.51
CA ARG A 68 -11.52 23.62 28.14
C ARG A 68 -10.92 24.80 27.37
N PRO A 69 -9.99 24.57 26.43
CA PRO A 69 -9.48 25.63 25.56
C PRO A 69 -10.54 26.07 24.55
N THR A 70 -10.46 27.32 24.13
CA THR A 70 -11.02 27.76 22.85
C THR A 70 -9.92 27.63 21.80
N ILE A 71 -9.95 26.55 21.04
CA ILE A 71 -8.94 26.23 20.02
C ILE A 71 -9.17 27.17 18.81
N PRO A 72 -8.21 28.03 18.42
CA PRO A 72 -8.41 29.04 17.39
C PRO A 72 -8.44 28.45 15.97
N ALA A 73 -7.72 27.36 15.73
CA ALA A 73 -7.66 26.67 14.44
C ALA A 73 -7.53 25.16 14.64
N THR A 74 -8.19 24.38 13.77
CA THR A 74 -8.02 22.92 13.73
C THR A 74 -6.56 22.57 13.43
N GLY A 75 -5.94 21.72 14.24
CA GLY A 75 -4.52 21.38 14.11
C GLY A 75 -4.00 20.58 15.29
N SER A 76 -2.70 20.28 15.28
CA SER A 76 -2.02 19.57 16.38
C SER A 76 -1.64 20.53 17.50
N TYR A 77 -1.88 20.13 18.75
CA TYR A 77 -1.45 20.88 19.93
C TYR A 77 -0.74 19.95 20.93
N GLU A 78 0.43 20.36 21.39
CA GLU A 78 1.11 19.77 22.55
C GLU A 78 0.36 20.20 23.81
N VAL A 79 -0.10 19.21 24.59
CA VAL A 79 -0.80 19.41 25.85
C VAL A 79 0.16 19.15 26.99
N ALA A 80 0.32 20.12 27.89
CA ALA A 80 1.15 20.00 29.09
C ALA A 80 0.39 20.46 30.33
N VAL A 81 0.75 19.89 31.49
CA VAL A 81 0.18 20.23 32.79
C VAL A 81 1.24 20.82 33.71
N TRP A 82 0.81 21.70 34.61
CA TRP A 82 1.57 22.19 35.76
C TRP A 82 0.98 21.58 37.04
N TYR A 83 1.78 21.46 38.10
CA TYR A 83 1.32 21.12 39.46
C TYR A 83 2.45 21.33 40.49
N VAL A 84 2.08 21.50 41.76
CA VAL A 84 3.04 21.57 42.88
C VAL A 84 3.33 20.18 43.44
N SER A 85 4.58 19.72 43.30
CA SER A 85 5.00 18.40 43.77
C SER A 85 5.19 18.31 45.29
N GLY A 86 5.02 17.11 45.84
CA GLY A 86 5.24 16.84 47.26
C GLY A 86 4.93 15.39 47.66
N ALA A 87 5.44 14.94 48.81
CA ALA A 87 5.37 13.54 49.22
C ALA A 87 3.94 12.99 49.47
N ASN A 88 2.96 13.85 49.75
CA ASN A 88 1.56 13.46 49.92
C ASN A 88 0.72 13.58 48.62
N ARG A 89 1.32 14.02 47.51
CA ARG A 89 0.63 14.12 46.22
C ARG A 89 0.46 12.75 45.59
N ALA A 90 -0.53 12.63 44.71
CA ALA A 90 -0.83 11.39 44.02
C ALA A 90 0.33 10.91 43.15
N SER A 91 0.70 9.64 43.28
CA SER A 91 1.70 8.98 42.42
C SER A 91 1.12 8.54 41.08
N ASN A 92 -0.21 8.55 40.95
CA ASN A 92 -0.95 8.04 39.80
C ASN A 92 -2.19 8.91 39.45
N ALA A 93 -2.06 10.23 39.49
CA ALA A 93 -3.16 11.16 39.19
C ALA A 93 -3.71 10.92 37.76
N PRO A 94 -5.01 10.57 37.59
CA PRO A 94 -5.59 10.24 36.30
C PRO A 94 -6.01 11.49 35.53
N PHE A 95 -5.34 11.73 34.41
CA PHE A 95 -5.71 12.76 33.42
C PHE A 95 -6.36 12.11 32.19
N ALA A 96 -7.32 12.79 31.58
CA ALA A 96 -7.90 12.39 30.30
C ALA A 96 -7.99 13.59 29.35
N VAL A 97 -7.36 13.47 28.18
CA VAL A 97 -7.36 14.49 27.11
C VAL A 97 -8.39 14.10 26.07
N THR A 98 -9.44 14.90 25.89
CA THR A 98 -10.41 14.75 24.79
C THR A 98 -9.94 15.61 23.60
N HIS A 99 -9.77 14.96 22.45
CA HIS A 99 -9.23 15.52 21.20
C HIS A 99 -10.07 15.02 19.99
N ALA A 100 -9.78 15.47 18.78
CA ALA A 100 -10.60 15.15 17.59
C ALA A 100 -10.70 13.64 17.29
N GLY A 101 -9.66 12.88 17.64
CA GLY A 101 -9.61 11.41 17.50
C GLY A 101 -10.16 10.60 18.68
N GLY A 102 -10.75 11.23 19.71
CA GLY A 102 -11.31 10.51 20.87
C GLY A 102 -10.81 11.04 22.22
N THR A 103 -10.55 10.13 23.17
CA THR A 103 -10.04 10.50 24.51
C THR A 103 -8.87 9.62 24.91
N SER A 104 -7.70 10.24 25.11
CA SER A 104 -6.48 9.61 25.61
C SER A 104 -6.40 9.74 27.13
N SER A 105 -6.15 8.64 27.84
CA SER A 105 -6.06 8.63 29.32
C SER A 105 -4.63 8.34 29.78
N LEU A 106 -4.15 9.09 30.78
CA LEU A 106 -2.77 9.04 31.28
C LEU A 106 -2.73 9.07 32.81
N SER A 107 -1.70 8.44 33.38
CA SER A 107 -1.39 8.48 34.81
C SER A 107 -0.19 9.39 35.08
N VAL A 108 -0.28 10.25 36.09
CA VAL A 108 0.72 11.29 36.39
C VAL A 108 1.18 11.21 37.82
N ASN A 109 2.49 10.98 38.02
CA ASN A 109 3.11 11.04 39.34
C ASN A 109 3.38 12.49 39.75
N GLN A 110 2.50 13.05 40.57
CA GLN A 110 2.59 14.42 41.09
C GLN A 110 3.56 14.56 42.28
N GLN A 111 4.27 13.49 42.69
CA GLN A 111 5.33 13.59 43.70
C GLN A 111 6.65 14.10 43.08
N LEU A 112 6.78 14.01 41.76
CA LEU A 112 7.99 14.31 41.00
C LEU A 112 7.74 15.40 39.96
N ASN A 113 8.79 16.14 39.57
CA ASN A 113 8.79 17.08 38.45
C ASN A 113 7.64 18.11 38.49
N GLY A 114 7.28 18.60 39.68
CA GLY A 114 6.37 19.73 39.82
C GLY A 114 7.07 21.06 39.56
N SER A 115 6.29 22.15 39.57
CA SER A 115 6.77 23.52 39.31
C SER A 115 7.44 23.68 37.92
N THR A 116 7.03 22.86 36.96
CA THR A 116 7.45 22.90 35.55
C THR A 116 6.35 22.31 34.65
N TRP A 117 6.43 22.57 33.34
CA TRP A 117 5.49 22.04 32.37
C TRP A 117 5.78 20.57 32.05
N ARG A 118 4.90 19.67 32.47
CA ARG A 118 4.97 18.24 32.13
C ARG A 118 4.04 17.92 30.95
N VAL A 119 4.61 17.59 29.79
CA VAL A 119 3.86 17.19 28.60
C VAL A 119 3.05 15.90 28.88
N LEU A 120 1.79 15.87 28.44
CA LEU A 120 0.93 14.69 28.37
C LEU A 120 1.01 14.02 26.99
N GLY A 121 1.08 14.81 25.93
CA GLY A 121 1.21 14.35 24.55
C GLY A 121 0.83 15.43 23.55
N THR A 122 0.90 15.12 22.26
CA THR A 122 0.46 16.00 21.16
C THR A 122 -0.76 15.38 20.50
N TYR A 123 -1.84 16.17 20.36
CA TYR A 123 -3.12 15.68 19.87
C TYR A 123 -3.73 16.65 18.85
N THR A 124 -4.45 16.12 17.86
CA THR A 124 -5.22 16.94 16.93
C THR A 124 -6.50 17.45 17.58
N PHE A 125 -6.69 18.75 17.64
CA PHE A 125 -7.92 19.40 18.08
C PHE A 125 -8.66 20.02 16.89
N ASN A 126 -9.99 19.99 16.93
CA ASN A 126 -10.83 20.82 16.06
C ASN A 126 -10.94 22.22 16.66
N ALA A 127 -11.09 23.25 15.81
CA ALA A 127 -11.40 24.60 16.25
C ALA A 127 -12.66 24.65 17.13
N GLY A 128 -12.67 25.55 18.12
CA GLY A 128 -13.73 25.67 19.12
C GLY A 128 -13.41 25.00 20.46
N THR A 129 -14.45 24.60 21.20
CA THR A 129 -14.38 24.23 22.63
C THR A 129 -14.69 22.75 22.93
N ALA A 130 -14.67 21.90 21.90
CA ALA A 130 -14.96 20.47 22.03
C ALA A 130 -13.87 19.70 22.79
N GLY A 131 -12.61 20.14 22.66
CA GLY A 131 -11.47 19.56 23.38
C GLY A 131 -11.44 19.92 24.86
N ARG A 132 -10.84 19.06 25.68
CA ARG A 132 -10.60 19.33 27.11
C ARG A 132 -9.49 18.47 27.69
N VAL A 133 -8.95 18.91 28.83
CA VAL A 133 -8.24 18.04 29.79
C VAL A 133 -9.13 17.89 31.02
N LEU A 134 -9.36 16.65 31.46
CA LEU A 134 -10.07 16.28 32.68
C LEU A 134 -9.08 15.68 33.68
N LEU A 135 -9.23 15.98 34.97
CA LEU A 135 -8.50 15.37 36.07
C LEU A 135 -9.49 14.87 37.13
N ALA A 136 -9.25 13.67 37.66
CA ALA A 136 -10.07 13.04 38.69
C ALA A 136 -9.27 12.63 39.93
N ASN A 137 -9.94 12.48 41.08
CA ASN A 137 -9.28 12.13 42.35
C ASN A 137 -9.16 10.62 42.63
N ASN A 138 -9.44 9.74 41.66
CA ASN A 138 -9.32 8.27 41.82
C ASN A 138 -7.85 7.79 41.76
N ALA A 139 -7.07 8.22 42.76
CA ALA A 139 -5.63 8.08 42.84
C ALA A 139 -5.19 7.77 44.29
N ASN A 140 -3.89 7.55 44.50
CA ASN A 140 -3.24 7.37 45.81
C ASN A 140 -1.88 8.10 45.81
N PRO A 141 -1.26 8.44 46.97
CA PRO A 141 -1.67 8.16 48.34
C PRO A 141 -2.74 9.09 48.93
N SER A 142 -2.64 10.42 48.82
CA SER A 142 -3.45 11.32 49.69
C SER A 142 -4.17 12.47 49.02
N VAL A 143 -3.56 13.22 48.09
CA VAL A 143 -4.24 14.32 47.37
C VAL A 143 -3.84 14.41 45.90
N VAL A 144 -4.78 14.80 45.04
CA VAL A 144 -4.54 15.19 43.64
C VAL A 144 -4.54 16.72 43.53
N ILE A 145 -3.59 17.25 42.76
CA ILE A 145 -3.40 18.70 42.53
C ILE A 145 -3.89 19.10 41.15
N ALA A 146 -4.72 20.14 41.10
CA ALA A 146 -5.15 20.82 39.88
C ALA A 146 -4.60 22.24 39.89
N ASP A 147 -3.82 22.56 38.86
CA ASP A 147 -3.12 23.83 38.70
C ASP A 147 -3.43 24.38 37.28
N ALA A 148 -2.43 24.59 36.43
CA ALA A 148 -2.61 25.02 35.04
C ALA A 148 -2.46 23.90 33.97
N VAL A 149 -3.06 24.14 32.80
CA VAL A 149 -2.90 23.35 31.56
C VAL A 149 -2.51 24.26 30.40
N ARG A 150 -1.53 23.84 29.60
CA ARG A 150 -1.08 24.49 28.36
C ARG A 150 -1.48 23.66 27.14
N PHE A 151 -2.01 24.33 26.11
CA PHE A 151 -2.15 23.82 24.75
C PHE A 151 -1.27 24.67 23.84
N ARG A 152 -0.14 24.12 23.40
CA ARG A 152 0.78 24.77 22.48
C ARG A 152 0.49 24.30 21.06
N PRO A 153 0.14 25.18 20.11
CA PRO A 153 -0.01 24.78 18.71
C PRO A 153 1.33 24.26 18.17
N VAL A 154 1.28 23.10 17.55
CA VAL A 154 2.42 22.47 16.88
C VAL A 154 2.19 22.63 15.38
N THR A 155 2.94 23.56 14.76
CA THR A 155 3.14 23.52 13.32
C THR A 155 3.96 22.26 13.03
N PRO A 156 3.43 21.27 12.28
CA PRO A 156 4.25 20.15 11.85
C PRO A 156 5.45 20.69 11.07
N ALA A 157 6.59 20.00 11.15
CA ALA A 157 7.62 20.23 10.14
C ALA A 157 7.02 19.95 8.74
N ALA A 158 7.62 20.52 7.70
CA ALA A 158 7.26 20.19 6.32
C ALA A 158 7.25 18.66 6.14
N ASP A 159 6.30 18.13 5.36
CA ASP A 159 6.15 16.69 5.18
C ASP A 159 7.49 16.06 4.76
N GLU A 160 7.91 15.07 5.52
CA GLU A 160 9.25 14.50 5.48
C GLU A 160 9.16 13.02 5.89
N PHE A 161 9.62 12.13 5.02
CA PHE A 161 9.67 10.71 5.35
C PHE A 161 10.79 10.47 6.37
N ARG A 162 10.47 9.76 7.45
CA ARG A 162 11.43 9.44 8.52
C ARG A 162 11.29 7.97 8.86
N GLY A 163 12.04 7.16 8.12
CA GLY A 163 12.06 5.71 8.27
C GLY A 163 13.20 5.22 9.16
N VAL A 164 12.95 4.19 9.97
CA VAL A 164 14.00 3.41 10.64
C VAL A 164 13.87 1.95 10.27
N TRP A 165 14.97 1.31 9.88
CA TRP A 165 15.01 -0.13 9.67
C TRP A 165 15.22 -0.89 10.98
N VAL A 166 14.48 -1.99 11.14
CA VAL A 166 14.66 -2.94 12.23
C VAL A 166 15.01 -4.29 11.62
N SER A 167 16.22 -4.77 11.88
CA SER A 167 16.72 -6.05 11.43
C SER A 167 16.09 -7.21 12.20
N ARG A 168 15.98 -8.38 11.55
CA ARG A 168 15.47 -9.62 12.19
C ARG A 168 16.34 -10.13 13.33
N PHE A 169 17.52 -9.54 13.55
CA PHE A 169 18.44 -9.90 14.62
C PHE A 169 18.31 -8.98 15.85
N GLU A 170 17.46 -7.95 15.81
CA GLU A 170 17.37 -6.92 16.86
C GLU A 170 16.19 -7.10 17.82
N TRP A 171 15.16 -7.87 17.44
CA TRP A 171 13.86 -7.90 18.13
C TRP A 171 13.27 -9.28 18.46
N PRO A 172 13.46 -10.36 17.67
CA PRO A 172 12.82 -11.64 17.95
C PRO A 172 13.33 -12.31 19.23
N SER A 173 12.52 -13.21 19.77
CA SER A 173 12.86 -14.03 20.92
C SER A 173 12.07 -15.33 20.91
N THR A 174 12.63 -16.40 21.46
CA THR A 174 11.90 -17.64 21.76
C THR A 174 10.96 -17.51 22.97
N THR A 175 10.96 -16.36 23.66
CA THR A 175 10.03 -16.06 24.76
C THR A 175 8.95 -15.06 24.30
N PRO A 176 7.66 -15.44 24.25
CA PRO A 176 6.61 -14.60 23.67
C PRO A 176 6.39 -13.22 24.31
N SER A 177 6.61 -13.08 25.61
CA SER A 177 6.54 -11.77 26.28
C SER A 177 7.72 -10.86 25.93
N VAL A 178 8.88 -11.42 25.59
CA VAL A 178 10.09 -10.66 25.27
C VAL A 178 9.98 -10.04 23.88
N TRP A 179 9.58 -10.80 22.85
CA TRP A 179 9.44 -10.21 21.51
C TRP A 179 8.32 -9.17 21.45
N LYS A 180 7.22 -9.34 22.21
CA LYS A 180 6.18 -8.31 22.37
C LYS A 180 6.75 -7.03 22.98
N SER A 181 7.44 -7.15 24.12
CA SER A 181 8.10 -6.01 24.78
C SER A 181 9.16 -5.33 23.91
N ASN A 182 9.85 -6.08 23.04
CA ASN A 182 10.82 -5.53 22.10
C ASN A 182 10.12 -4.71 21.00
N ILE A 183 9.00 -5.20 20.44
CA ILE A 183 8.19 -4.43 19.49
C ILE A 183 7.65 -3.15 20.14
N ASP A 184 7.10 -3.24 21.35
CA ASP A 184 6.59 -2.09 22.10
C ASP A 184 7.69 -1.02 22.28
N ALA A 185 8.90 -1.45 22.67
CA ALA A 185 10.05 -0.57 22.82
C ALA A 185 10.51 0.06 21.49
N ILE A 186 10.52 -0.70 20.39
CA ILE A 186 10.83 -0.20 19.04
C ILE A 186 9.87 0.90 18.63
N MET A 187 8.56 0.67 18.75
CA MET A 187 7.55 1.64 18.35
C MET A 187 7.57 2.89 19.25
N ALA A 188 7.73 2.71 20.57
CA ALA A 188 7.88 3.83 21.51
C ALA A 188 9.13 4.68 21.22
N ASN A 189 10.27 4.04 20.95
CA ASN A 189 11.54 4.72 20.64
C ASN A 189 11.49 5.45 19.29
N ALA A 190 10.95 4.82 18.24
CA ALA A 190 10.74 5.46 16.94
C ALA A 190 9.83 6.69 17.09
N LYS A 191 8.74 6.57 17.85
CA LYS A 191 7.84 7.69 18.14
C LYS A 191 8.53 8.82 18.92
N ALA A 192 9.30 8.49 19.95
CA ALA A 192 10.06 9.46 20.74
C ALA A 192 11.11 10.20 19.89
N GLY A 193 11.76 9.48 18.96
CA GLY A 193 12.68 10.03 17.97
C GLY A 193 12.03 10.86 16.86
N ASN A 194 10.71 11.10 16.90
CA ASN A 194 9.94 11.78 15.85
C ASN A 194 10.07 11.15 14.45
N PHE A 195 10.30 9.83 14.37
CA PHE A 195 10.12 9.04 13.16
C PHE A 195 8.63 8.85 12.86
N ASN A 196 8.29 8.56 11.60
CA ASN A 196 6.91 8.30 11.18
C ASN A 196 6.71 6.93 10.50
N THR A 197 7.79 6.21 10.20
CA THR A 197 7.72 4.88 9.56
C THR A 197 8.73 3.91 10.17
N VAL A 198 8.30 2.67 10.43
CA VAL A 198 9.16 1.57 10.89
C VAL A 198 9.20 0.48 9.81
N LEU A 199 10.40 0.12 9.36
CA LEU A 199 10.66 -0.90 8.33
C LEU A 199 11.15 -2.16 9.04
N ILE A 200 10.22 -2.96 9.60
CA ILE A 200 10.54 -4.10 10.47
C ILE A 200 10.69 -5.40 9.68
N GLN A 201 11.85 -6.06 9.81
CA GLN A 201 12.15 -7.25 9.04
C GLN A 201 11.32 -8.44 9.53
N MET A 202 10.49 -8.95 8.62
CA MET A 202 9.48 -9.98 8.88
C MET A 202 9.67 -11.23 8.01
N ARG A 203 10.42 -11.13 6.90
CA ARG A 203 10.93 -12.28 6.13
C ARG A 203 12.43 -12.14 5.93
N GLY A 204 13.19 -13.18 6.27
CA GLY A 204 14.65 -13.12 6.32
C GLY A 204 15.38 -13.94 5.26
N ASP A 205 15.04 -15.22 5.11
CA ASP A 205 15.76 -16.20 4.28
C ASP A 205 14.86 -17.39 3.94
N THR A 206 13.74 -17.15 3.25
CA THR A 206 12.60 -18.09 3.13
C THR A 206 12.03 -18.58 4.49
N THR A 207 12.39 -17.89 5.59
CA THR A 207 11.75 -18.03 6.90
C THR A 207 11.06 -16.73 7.29
N THR A 208 9.92 -16.86 7.98
CA THR A 208 9.06 -15.75 8.40
C THR A 208 9.08 -15.53 9.90
N LEU A 209 8.73 -14.31 10.32
CA LEU A 209 8.50 -13.92 11.72
C LEU A 209 7.02 -13.64 11.98
N TYR A 210 6.15 -14.16 11.11
CA TYR A 210 4.70 -14.12 11.16
C TYR A 210 4.15 -15.49 10.72
N PRO A 211 2.92 -15.87 11.10
CA PRO A 211 2.30 -17.11 10.64
C PRO A 211 2.19 -17.11 9.11
N SER A 212 2.76 -18.11 8.44
CA SER A 212 2.64 -18.29 7.00
C SER A 212 2.28 -19.75 6.69
N PRO A 213 1.35 -20.03 5.77
CA PRO A 213 1.07 -21.39 5.30
C PRO A 213 2.12 -21.90 4.31
N ASN A 214 2.94 -21.00 3.75
CA ASN A 214 3.85 -21.28 2.63
C ASN A 214 5.33 -21.33 3.06
N GLU A 215 5.70 -20.60 4.10
CA GLU A 215 7.08 -20.47 4.57
C GLU A 215 7.21 -20.85 6.05
N PRO A 216 8.26 -21.61 6.44
CA PRO A 216 8.48 -21.99 7.82
C PRO A 216 8.79 -20.78 8.71
N LEU A 217 8.32 -20.87 9.96
CA LEU A 217 8.68 -19.92 11.00
C LEU A 217 10.20 -19.93 11.25
N SER A 218 10.79 -18.74 11.40
CA SER A 218 12.21 -18.58 11.70
C SER A 218 12.55 -19.11 13.10
N SER A 219 13.72 -19.75 13.24
CA SER A 219 14.24 -20.24 14.54
C SER A 219 14.57 -19.12 15.54
N LEU A 220 14.54 -17.86 15.09
CA LEU A 220 14.74 -16.67 15.92
C LEU A 220 13.53 -16.36 16.84
N ILE A 221 12.36 -16.97 16.59
CA ILE A 221 11.13 -16.68 17.33
C ILE A 221 10.39 -17.95 17.76
N THR A 222 9.54 -17.82 18.77
CA THR A 222 8.53 -18.84 19.10
C THR A 222 7.21 -18.15 19.36
N LEU A 223 6.13 -18.73 18.83
CA LEU A 223 4.77 -18.20 18.89
C LEU A 223 3.95 -18.96 19.94
N GLY A 224 3.21 -18.24 20.78
CA GLY A 224 2.12 -18.79 21.57
C GLY A 224 0.89 -19.10 20.71
N ALA A 225 -0.14 -19.67 21.33
CA ALA A 225 -1.40 -19.96 20.64
C ALA A 225 -2.10 -18.66 20.20
N GLY A 226 -2.25 -18.47 18.89
CA GLY A 226 -2.85 -17.26 18.31
C GLY A 226 -1.92 -16.05 18.22
N ASP A 227 -0.62 -16.22 18.49
CA ASP A 227 0.36 -15.14 18.34
C ASP A 227 0.66 -14.85 16.85
N ASP A 228 0.63 -13.58 16.49
CA ASP A 228 1.07 -13.04 15.21
C ASP A 228 1.89 -11.77 15.44
N PRO A 229 3.23 -11.82 15.29
CA PRO A 229 4.09 -10.66 15.53
C PRO A 229 3.95 -9.54 14.49
N LEU A 230 3.51 -9.82 13.26
CA LEU A 230 3.26 -8.78 12.27
C LEU A 230 1.96 -8.04 12.59
N ARG A 231 0.88 -8.75 12.93
CA ARG A 231 -0.34 -8.13 13.48
C ARG A 231 -0.01 -7.28 14.72
N TYR A 232 0.76 -7.82 15.65
CA TYR A 232 1.16 -7.10 16.87
C TYR A 232 1.97 -5.83 16.55
N ALA A 233 2.89 -5.88 15.58
CA ALA A 233 3.65 -4.72 15.13
C ALA A 233 2.75 -3.65 14.47
N LEU A 234 1.78 -4.05 13.64
CA LEU A 234 0.78 -3.14 13.07
C LEU A 234 -0.01 -2.44 14.18
N ASP A 235 -0.60 -3.20 15.11
CA ASP A 235 -1.38 -2.65 16.22
C ASP A 235 -0.57 -1.67 17.08
N ALA A 236 0.65 -2.05 17.47
CA ALA A 236 1.53 -1.22 18.31
C ALA A 236 2.01 0.06 17.57
N GLY A 237 2.33 -0.05 16.27
CA GLY A 237 2.75 1.09 15.45
C GLY A 237 1.61 2.07 15.18
N HIS A 238 0.46 1.56 14.73
CA HIS A 238 -0.73 2.38 14.44
C HIS A 238 -1.28 3.08 15.67
N ALA A 239 -1.24 2.44 16.85
CA ALA A 239 -1.61 3.07 18.12
C ALA A 239 -0.76 4.30 18.47
N LEU A 240 0.46 4.40 17.95
CA LEU A 240 1.35 5.57 18.10
C LEU A 240 1.34 6.49 16.86
N GLY A 241 0.55 6.17 15.83
CA GLY A 241 0.51 6.89 14.56
C GLY A 241 1.78 6.73 13.72
N LEU A 242 2.47 5.59 13.85
CA LEU A 242 3.56 5.17 12.98
C LEU A 242 3.03 4.30 11.85
N LYS A 243 3.59 4.45 10.65
CA LYS A 243 3.43 3.47 9.57
C LYS A 243 4.35 2.27 9.81
N VAL A 244 3.89 1.07 9.47
CA VAL A 244 4.66 -0.17 9.63
C VAL A 244 4.75 -0.88 8.29
N HIS A 245 5.96 -1.00 7.76
CA HIS A 245 6.21 -1.76 6.53
C HIS A 245 6.82 -3.11 6.87
N CYS A 246 6.31 -4.17 6.23
CA CYS A 246 6.91 -5.49 6.27
C CYS A 246 8.20 -5.46 5.45
N TYR A 247 9.36 -5.38 6.13
CA TYR A 247 10.65 -5.52 5.47
C TYR A 247 10.89 -7.01 5.14
N PHE A 248 11.04 -7.25 3.84
CA PHE A 248 11.06 -8.51 3.15
C PHE A 248 12.42 -8.66 2.43
N ASN A 249 13.29 -9.54 2.92
CA ASN A 249 14.41 -10.00 2.10
C ASN A 249 13.85 -10.79 0.91
N THR A 250 14.30 -10.49 -0.31
CA THR A 250 13.63 -10.96 -1.54
C THR A 250 14.18 -12.30 -2.03
N HIS A 251 15.41 -12.30 -2.57
CA HIS A 251 15.97 -13.47 -3.26
C HIS A 251 16.79 -14.40 -2.36
N VAL A 252 16.99 -14.11 -1.07
CA VAL A 252 17.72 -15.04 -0.18
C VAL A 252 16.85 -16.15 0.38
N CYS A 253 17.43 -17.34 0.50
CA CYS A 253 16.82 -18.52 1.08
C CYS A 253 17.78 -19.23 2.06
N SER A 254 17.21 -20.10 2.89
CA SER A 254 17.96 -20.91 3.85
C SER A 254 18.56 -22.14 3.16
N ALA A 255 19.61 -22.74 3.75
CA ALA A 255 20.16 -24.00 3.25
C ALA A 255 19.12 -25.15 3.23
N ALA A 256 18.14 -25.13 4.14
CA ALA A 256 17.05 -26.10 4.17
C ALA A 256 16.08 -25.93 2.98
N PHE A 257 15.76 -24.69 2.61
CA PHE A 257 14.97 -24.39 1.43
C PHE A 257 15.73 -24.72 0.13
N ALA A 258 17.03 -24.38 0.08
CA ALA A 258 17.90 -24.72 -1.03
C ALA A 258 17.98 -26.23 -1.28
N GLY A 259 18.06 -27.04 -0.21
CA GLY A 259 18.05 -28.51 -0.30
C GLY A 259 16.76 -29.12 -0.83
N THR A 260 15.61 -28.42 -0.73
CA THR A 260 14.32 -28.88 -1.28
C THR A 260 14.01 -28.32 -2.66
N HIS A 261 14.63 -27.20 -3.05
CA HIS A 261 14.41 -26.54 -4.34
C HIS A 261 15.73 -26.30 -5.11
N PRO A 262 16.57 -27.32 -5.37
CA PRO A 262 17.92 -27.13 -5.91
C PRO A 262 17.96 -26.50 -7.31
N SER A 263 16.90 -26.66 -8.13
CA SER A 263 16.81 -26.03 -9.45
C SER A 263 16.39 -24.56 -9.42
N TRP A 264 15.91 -24.05 -8.28
CA TRP A 264 15.47 -22.66 -8.12
C TRP A 264 16.59 -21.72 -7.72
N LEU A 265 17.81 -22.23 -7.52
CA LEU A 265 18.94 -21.51 -6.98
C LEU A 265 19.74 -20.80 -8.07
N ILE A 266 20.36 -19.68 -7.71
CA ILE A 266 21.42 -19.12 -8.55
C ILE A 266 22.54 -20.14 -8.72
N ALA A 267 23.19 -20.09 -9.89
CA ALA A 267 24.41 -20.84 -10.16
C ALA A 267 25.55 -19.93 -10.61
N ASP A 268 26.78 -20.38 -10.37
CA ASP A 268 28.01 -19.77 -10.89
C ASP A 268 28.17 -19.99 -12.41
N ALA A 269 29.22 -19.42 -13.00
CA ALA A 269 29.53 -19.54 -14.43
C ALA A 269 29.69 -20.98 -14.97
N SER A 270 29.82 -22.01 -14.11
CA SER A 270 29.82 -23.42 -14.51
C SER A 270 28.41 -24.05 -14.54
N GLY A 271 27.39 -23.34 -14.06
CA GLY A 271 26.04 -23.87 -13.85
C GLY A 271 25.87 -24.60 -12.51
N THR A 272 26.82 -24.46 -11.58
CA THR A 272 26.75 -25.12 -10.25
C THR A 272 26.02 -24.23 -9.23
N PRO A 273 24.92 -24.70 -8.60
CA PRO A 273 24.27 -23.99 -7.49
C PRO A 273 25.17 -23.90 -6.27
N GLN A 274 25.25 -22.71 -5.66
CA GLN A 274 26.06 -22.48 -4.46
C GLN A 274 25.51 -21.35 -3.58
N SER A 275 25.91 -21.36 -2.30
CA SER A 275 25.73 -20.21 -1.40
C SER A 275 26.67 -19.06 -1.76
N SER A 276 26.21 -17.83 -1.54
CA SER A 276 27.00 -16.60 -1.64
C SER A 276 28.20 -16.62 -0.67
N VAL A 277 29.41 -16.39 -1.19
CA VAL A 277 30.63 -16.23 -0.38
C VAL A 277 30.67 -14.92 0.42
N VAL A 278 29.78 -13.96 0.12
CA VAL A 278 29.75 -12.65 0.77
C VAL A 278 29.02 -12.70 2.10
N ASP A 279 27.88 -13.39 2.13
CA ASP A 279 26.94 -13.35 3.25
C ASP A 279 26.44 -14.73 3.70
N GLY A 280 26.93 -15.82 3.09
CA GLY A 280 26.65 -17.20 3.48
C GLY A 280 25.24 -17.71 3.13
N TYR A 281 24.38 -16.86 2.58
CA TYR A 281 23.03 -17.24 2.20
C TYR A 281 23.02 -18.03 0.89
N TRP A 282 22.02 -18.89 0.75
CA TRP A 282 21.60 -19.36 -0.58
C TRP A 282 20.71 -18.30 -1.21
N TRP A 283 20.67 -18.26 -2.54
CA TRP A 283 19.91 -17.26 -3.28
C TRP A 283 19.10 -17.93 -4.38
N LEU A 284 17.87 -17.46 -4.58
CA LEU A 284 16.92 -17.89 -5.59
C LEU A 284 17.20 -17.17 -6.91
N ALA A 285 17.17 -17.91 -8.01
CA ALA A 285 17.41 -17.39 -9.35
C ALA A 285 16.29 -16.44 -9.79
N PRO A 286 16.57 -15.13 -9.98
CA PRO A 286 15.54 -14.16 -10.40
C PRO A 286 14.96 -14.46 -11.78
N GLY A 287 15.68 -15.21 -12.62
CA GLY A 287 15.24 -15.66 -13.95
C GLY A 287 14.47 -16.98 -13.98
N HIS A 288 14.21 -17.62 -12.84
CA HIS A 288 13.42 -18.85 -12.78
C HIS A 288 11.92 -18.53 -12.63
N PRO A 289 11.03 -18.99 -13.53
CA PRO A 289 9.63 -18.54 -13.56
C PRO A 289 8.83 -18.99 -12.33
N ASP A 290 9.09 -20.20 -11.81
CA ASP A 290 8.47 -20.67 -10.55
C ASP A 290 8.93 -19.85 -9.32
N VAL A 291 10.17 -19.32 -9.30
CA VAL A 291 10.65 -18.39 -8.26
C VAL A 291 9.91 -17.06 -8.34
N GLN A 292 9.72 -16.53 -9.55
CA GLN A 292 8.99 -15.28 -9.77
C GLN A 292 7.53 -15.40 -9.29
N GLN A 293 6.84 -16.51 -9.58
CA GLN A 293 5.52 -16.80 -9.03
C GLN A 293 5.55 -16.92 -7.52
N TYR A 294 6.40 -17.80 -6.97
CA TYR A 294 6.50 -18.06 -5.53
C TYR A 294 6.71 -16.78 -4.71
N LEU A 295 7.63 -15.91 -5.14
CA LEU A 295 7.89 -14.64 -4.46
C LEU A 295 6.72 -13.65 -4.56
N ARG A 296 6.01 -13.62 -5.70
CA ARG A 296 4.78 -12.82 -5.85
C ARG A 296 3.66 -13.37 -4.97
N GLU A 297 3.53 -14.68 -4.82
CA GLU A 297 2.55 -15.32 -3.92
C GLU A 297 2.83 -15.00 -2.46
N GLN A 298 4.09 -14.94 -2.01
CA GLN A 298 4.42 -14.51 -0.65
C GLN A 298 4.06 -13.03 -0.40
N VAL A 299 4.27 -12.16 -1.39
CA VAL A 299 3.82 -10.76 -1.33
C VAL A 299 2.29 -10.67 -1.28
N MET A 300 1.59 -11.43 -2.12
CA MET A 300 0.12 -11.44 -2.13
C MET A 300 -0.48 -12.10 -0.88
N TYR A 301 0.21 -13.05 -0.24
CA TYR A 301 -0.21 -13.57 1.07
C TYR A 301 -0.27 -12.44 2.10
N LEU A 302 0.78 -11.60 2.18
CA LEU A 302 0.80 -10.43 3.06
C LEU A 302 -0.33 -9.45 2.73
N VAL A 303 -0.51 -9.11 1.44
CA VAL A 303 -1.51 -8.13 0.98
C VAL A 303 -2.95 -8.57 1.29
N ASN A 304 -3.25 -9.88 1.18
CA ASN A 304 -4.57 -10.43 1.46
C ASN A 304 -4.82 -10.68 2.96
N THR A 305 -3.76 -10.92 3.75
CA THR A 305 -3.87 -11.25 5.19
C THR A 305 -3.87 -9.99 6.07
N TYR A 306 -3.14 -8.95 5.66
CA TYR A 306 -2.97 -7.70 6.41
C TYR A 306 -3.45 -6.50 5.57
N PRO A 307 -4.77 -6.27 5.46
CA PRO A 307 -5.33 -5.22 4.60
C PRO A 307 -4.96 -3.79 5.04
N ASP A 308 -4.55 -3.62 6.31
CA ASP A 308 -4.08 -2.38 6.92
C ASP A 308 -2.54 -2.23 6.92
N LEU A 309 -1.80 -3.14 6.28
CA LEU A 309 -0.35 -3.04 6.11
C LEU A 309 0.01 -1.79 5.28
N ASP A 310 0.77 -0.85 5.85
CA ASP A 310 1.16 0.39 5.18
C ASP A 310 2.05 0.14 3.95
N GLY A 311 2.89 -0.90 4.00
CA GLY A 311 3.75 -1.24 2.87
C GLY A 311 4.58 -2.51 3.02
N ILE A 312 5.24 -2.87 1.93
CA ILE A 312 6.22 -3.94 1.83
C ILE A 312 7.53 -3.32 1.33
N HIS A 313 8.63 -3.65 2.01
CA HIS A 313 9.94 -3.06 1.77
C HIS A 313 10.98 -4.13 1.42
N PHE A 314 11.46 -4.14 0.18
CA PHE A 314 12.34 -5.16 -0.37
C PHE A 314 13.83 -4.83 -0.17
N ASP A 315 14.58 -5.65 0.57
CA ASP A 315 16.05 -5.75 0.41
C ASP A 315 16.40 -7.06 -0.29
N ARG A 316 17.66 -7.21 -0.67
CA ARG A 316 18.23 -8.39 -1.35
C ARG A 316 17.41 -8.76 -2.59
N ILE A 317 16.95 -7.70 -3.26
CA ILE A 317 16.31 -7.71 -4.57
C ILE A 317 17.40 -7.49 -5.63
N ARG A 318 18.30 -8.48 -5.74
CA ARG A 318 19.54 -8.49 -6.54
C ARG A 318 20.13 -9.90 -6.58
N ASN A 319 21.19 -10.11 -7.34
CA ASN A 319 22.12 -11.23 -7.15
C ASN A 319 23.21 -10.86 -6.11
N PRO A 320 23.90 -11.83 -5.48
CA PRO A 320 24.95 -11.53 -4.49
C PRO A 320 26.22 -10.96 -5.12
N GLU A 321 26.62 -11.44 -6.30
CA GLU A 321 27.78 -10.99 -7.09
C GLU A 321 27.47 -11.04 -8.59
N PRO A 322 28.24 -10.36 -9.46
CA PRO A 322 27.96 -10.28 -10.90
C PRO A 322 27.97 -11.62 -11.65
N GLN A 323 28.79 -12.58 -11.24
CA GLN A 323 28.98 -13.87 -11.92
C GLN A 323 27.91 -14.96 -11.60
N TYR A 324 26.74 -14.56 -11.10
CA TYR A 324 25.69 -15.49 -10.66
C TYR A 324 24.40 -15.37 -11.49
N SER A 325 23.53 -16.39 -11.36
CA SER A 325 22.30 -16.60 -12.14
C SER A 325 22.53 -17.25 -13.52
N HIS A 326 23.57 -18.07 -13.65
CA HIS A 326 23.79 -18.94 -14.80
C HIS A 326 23.11 -20.33 -14.64
N ASP A 327 22.03 -20.42 -13.87
CA ASP A 327 21.28 -21.67 -13.73
C ASP A 327 20.64 -22.09 -15.06
N THR A 328 20.42 -23.39 -15.23
CA THR A 328 19.96 -23.97 -16.50
C THR A 328 18.64 -23.37 -16.99
N VAL A 329 17.72 -23.00 -16.10
CA VAL A 329 16.40 -22.49 -16.45
C VAL A 329 16.49 -21.03 -16.91
N SER A 330 17.17 -20.17 -16.16
CA SER A 330 17.45 -18.79 -16.57
C SER A 330 18.22 -18.74 -17.90
N GLN A 331 19.24 -19.58 -18.07
CA GLN A 331 20.02 -19.63 -19.30
C GLN A 331 19.19 -20.11 -20.50
N ALA A 332 18.35 -21.13 -20.32
CA ALA A 332 17.44 -21.59 -21.38
C ALA A 332 16.41 -20.52 -21.78
N ARG A 333 15.84 -19.79 -20.79
CA ARG A 333 14.91 -18.68 -21.04
C ARG A 333 15.60 -17.53 -21.80
N ARG A 334 16.80 -17.13 -21.38
CA ARG A 334 17.57 -16.04 -22.01
C ARG A 334 18.02 -16.34 -23.45
N LEU A 335 18.39 -17.60 -23.73
CA LEU A 335 18.84 -18.04 -25.06
C LEU A 335 17.66 -18.45 -25.98
N GLY A 336 16.48 -18.67 -25.39
CA GLY A 336 15.25 -19.00 -26.11
C GLY A 336 14.31 -17.82 -26.30
N GLY A 337 13.00 -18.09 -26.31
CA GLY A 337 11.97 -17.09 -26.59
C GLY A 337 11.75 -16.04 -25.49
N ALA A 338 12.21 -16.25 -24.25
CA ALA A 338 11.95 -15.35 -23.13
C ALA A 338 12.92 -14.14 -23.07
N ASN A 339 13.40 -13.70 -24.23
CA ASN A 339 14.31 -12.56 -24.39
C ASN A 339 13.90 -11.70 -25.61
N PRO A 340 12.70 -11.09 -25.62
CA PRO A 340 12.17 -10.36 -26.77
C PRO A 340 13.01 -9.14 -27.18
N GLY A 341 13.83 -8.60 -26.25
CA GLY A 341 14.75 -7.49 -26.51
C GLY A 341 16.13 -7.89 -27.00
N ALA A 342 16.42 -9.20 -27.19
CA ALA A 342 17.74 -9.73 -27.50
C ALA A 342 18.84 -9.23 -26.54
N LEU A 343 18.50 -9.09 -25.26
CA LEU A 343 19.37 -8.57 -24.21
C LEU A 343 20.56 -9.49 -23.95
N ASN A 344 21.70 -8.89 -23.58
CA ASN A 344 22.87 -9.61 -23.07
C ASN A 344 22.57 -10.23 -21.69
N PHE A 345 23.54 -10.95 -21.10
CA PHE A 345 23.35 -11.61 -19.80
C PHE A 345 22.94 -10.64 -18.68
N ASP A 346 23.70 -9.56 -18.46
CA ASP A 346 23.49 -8.66 -17.33
C ASP A 346 22.19 -7.85 -17.45
N ASP A 347 21.88 -7.37 -18.66
CA ASP A 347 20.64 -6.64 -18.91
C ASP A 347 19.42 -7.56 -18.89
N TRP A 348 19.52 -8.79 -19.39
CA TRP A 348 18.42 -9.77 -19.27
C TRP A 348 18.14 -10.12 -17.81
N THR A 349 19.17 -10.39 -17.01
CA THR A 349 19.02 -10.73 -15.59
C THR A 349 18.46 -9.55 -14.79
N SER A 350 18.84 -8.31 -15.14
CA SER A 350 18.25 -7.08 -14.59
C SER A 350 16.76 -6.93 -14.98
N ASP A 351 16.42 -7.26 -16.23
CA ASP A 351 15.04 -7.24 -16.75
C ASP A 351 14.15 -8.28 -16.06
N GLN A 352 14.68 -9.46 -15.66
CA GLN A 352 13.91 -10.45 -14.91
C GLN A 352 13.42 -9.92 -13.54
N ILE A 353 14.30 -9.26 -12.77
CA ILE A 353 13.91 -8.62 -11.50
C ILE A 353 12.91 -7.49 -11.75
N THR A 354 13.11 -6.72 -12.83
CA THR A 354 12.23 -5.61 -13.20
C THR A 354 10.84 -6.08 -13.61
N ARG A 355 10.72 -7.18 -14.37
CA ARG A 355 9.45 -7.83 -14.73
C ARG A 355 8.71 -8.34 -13.49
N TRP A 356 9.43 -9.06 -12.62
CA TRP A 356 8.84 -9.54 -11.36
C TRP A 356 8.27 -8.40 -10.51
N LEU A 357 9.00 -7.28 -10.37
CA LEU A 357 8.48 -6.09 -9.69
C LEU A 357 7.23 -5.51 -10.37
N ARG A 358 7.20 -5.45 -11.71
CA ARG A 358 6.04 -4.95 -12.45
C ARG A 358 4.80 -5.82 -12.18
N ASP A 359 4.97 -7.14 -12.17
CA ASP A 359 3.88 -8.08 -11.90
C ASP A 359 3.39 -8.00 -10.45
N VAL A 360 4.32 -7.90 -9.49
CA VAL A 360 3.99 -7.64 -8.09
C VAL A 360 3.22 -6.33 -7.95
N TYR A 361 3.70 -5.23 -8.55
CA TYR A 361 3.04 -3.93 -8.48
C TYR A 361 1.62 -3.97 -9.04
N ALA A 362 1.42 -4.56 -10.23
CA ALA A 362 0.10 -4.71 -10.83
C ALA A 362 -0.84 -5.57 -9.97
N HIS A 363 -0.36 -6.69 -9.45
CA HIS A 363 -1.18 -7.61 -8.65
C HIS A 363 -1.57 -6.98 -7.30
N VAL A 364 -0.63 -6.31 -6.62
CA VAL A 364 -0.90 -5.54 -5.39
C VAL A 364 -1.95 -4.46 -5.64
N ARG A 365 -1.79 -3.64 -6.69
CA ARG A 365 -2.74 -2.56 -7.02
C ARG A 365 -4.15 -3.06 -7.35
N SER A 366 -4.28 -4.32 -7.79
CA SER A 366 -5.59 -4.94 -8.04
C SER A 366 -6.35 -5.34 -6.76
N VAL A 367 -5.69 -5.38 -5.60
CA VAL A 367 -6.25 -5.76 -4.30
C VAL A 367 -6.20 -4.61 -3.29
N ASN A 368 -5.03 -3.98 -3.13
CA ASN A 368 -4.80 -2.85 -2.24
C ASN A 368 -4.15 -1.68 -3.02
N PRO A 369 -4.94 -0.66 -3.42
CA PRO A 369 -4.42 0.47 -4.20
C PRO A 369 -3.53 1.41 -3.37
N THR A 370 -3.60 1.36 -2.04
CA THR A 370 -2.91 2.27 -1.11
C THR A 370 -1.61 1.73 -0.50
N LEU A 371 -1.41 0.41 -0.48
CA LEU A 371 -0.23 -0.24 0.10
C LEU A 371 1.04 0.15 -0.65
N GLN A 372 2.07 0.59 0.08
CA GLN A 372 3.32 1.07 -0.51
C GLN A 372 4.29 -0.07 -0.83
N LEU A 373 4.85 -0.09 -2.03
CA LEU A 373 5.95 -0.97 -2.43
C LEU A 373 7.24 -0.17 -2.54
N SER A 374 8.27 -0.64 -1.83
CA SER A 374 9.54 0.07 -1.72
C SER A 374 10.73 -0.88 -1.68
N ALA A 375 11.95 -0.38 -1.92
CA ALA A 375 13.15 -1.22 -1.86
C ALA A 375 14.38 -0.47 -1.33
N ALA A 376 15.34 -1.22 -0.79
CA ALA A 376 16.68 -0.76 -0.42
C ALA A 376 17.72 -1.23 -1.45
N PRO A 377 17.97 -0.49 -2.55
CA PRO A 377 19.07 -0.78 -3.45
C PRO A 377 20.41 -0.37 -2.85
N LEU A 378 21.49 -1.01 -3.29
CA LEU A 378 22.85 -0.63 -2.90
C LEU A 378 23.15 0.81 -3.36
N GLY A 379 23.84 1.61 -2.52
CA GLY A 379 23.96 3.05 -2.70
C GLY A 379 24.76 3.51 -3.92
N LEU A 380 25.66 2.68 -4.46
CA LEU A 380 26.34 2.97 -5.71
C LEU A 380 25.57 2.30 -6.86
N TYR A 381 24.96 3.08 -7.74
CA TYR A 381 24.25 2.53 -8.89
C TYR A 381 25.18 1.76 -9.85
N ALA A 382 26.15 2.43 -10.48
CA ALA A 382 27.09 1.84 -11.43
C ALA A 382 28.45 2.56 -11.43
N ALA A 383 29.55 1.84 -11.68
CA ALA A 383 30.91 2.40 -11.60
C ALA A 383 31.17 3.55 -12.59
N SER A 384 30.47 3.57 -13.72
CA SER A 384 30.50 4.66 -14.70
C SER A 384 29.90 5.97 -14.18
N ALA A 385 29.06 5.93 -13.14
CA ALA A 385 28.46 7.12 -12.54
C ALA A 385 29.38 7.81 -11.52
N TYR A 386 30.33 7.10 -10.91
CA TYR A 386 31.20 7.64 -9.84
C TYR A 386 32.70 7.37 -10.12
N PRO A 387 33.32 8.10 -11.07
CA PRO A 387 34.75 7.96 -11.35
C PRO A 387 35.63 8.19 -10.11
N GLY A 388 36.54 7.26 -9.86
CA GLY A 388 37.48 7.29 -8.73
C GLY A 388 36.92 6.74 -7.41
N TYR A 389 35.68 6.24 -7.39
CA TYR A 389 35.14 5.50 -6.24
C TYR A 389 35.68 4.07 -6.24
N SER A 390 36.02 3.53 -5.06
CA SER A 390 36.56 2.17 -4.94
C SER A 390 35.51 1.11 -5.35
N THR A 391 35.96 0.04 -6.01
CA THR A 391 35.10 -1.04 -6.49
C THR A 391 34.72 -2.00 -5.36
N GLY A 392 33.79 -1.61 -4.51
CA GLY A 392 33.27 -2.42 -3.40
C GLY A 392 32.01 -3.24 -3.74
N TYR A 393 31.53 -4.00 -2.75
CA TYR A 393 30.27 -4.76 -2.83
C TYR A 393 29.04 -3.89 -3.14
N TYR A 394 29.07 -2.61 -2.77
CA TYR A 394 27.92 -1.71 -2.83
C TYR A 394 27.51 -1.20 -4.22
N TYR A 395 28.01 -1.81 -5.29
CA TYR A 395 27.53 -1.54 -6.65
C TYR A 395 26.31 -2.41 -7.00
N GLY A 396 25.18 -1.74 -7.25
CA GLY A 396 23.88 -2.34 -7.56
C GLY A 396 23.75 -2.92 -8.96
N LYS A 397 23.97 -2.12 -10.01
CA LYS A 397 23.77 -2.56 -11.41
C LYS A 397 24.60 -3.79 -11.81
N PRO A 398 25.88 -3.96 -11.38
CA PRO A 398 26.64 -5.20 -11.61
C PRO A 398 26.05 -6.44 -10.92
N ARG A 399 25.25 -6.26 -9.87
CA ARG A 399 24.48 -7.32 -9.17
C ARG A 399 23.05 -7.44 -9.71
N HIS A 400 22.84 -6.96 -10.94
CA HIS A 400 21.57 -6.93 -11.66
C HIS A 400 20.47 -6.10 -10.96
N GLN A 401 20.86 -5.21 -10.05
CA GLN A 401 19.97 -4.36 -9.26
C GLN A 401 19.68 -3.02 -9.96
N ASP A 402 18.90 -3.06 -11.04
CA ASP A 402 18.57 -1.86 -11.84
C ASP A 402 17.44 -1.02 -11.22
N ALA A 403 17.72 -0.44 -10.05
CA ALA A 403 16.72 0.34 -9.30
C ALA A 403 16.21 1.60 -10.04
N LYS A 404 17.02 2.15 -10.96
CA LYS A 404 16.60 3.28 -11.81
C LYS A 404 15.59 2.83 -12.86
N ALA A 405 15.75 1.65 -13.45
CA ALA A 405 14.73 1.06 -14.31
C ALA A 405 13.41 0.79 -13.57
N TRP A 406 13.43 0.37 -12.29
CA TRP A 406 12.20 0.12 -11.53
C TRP A 406 11.36 1.38 -11.33
N LEU A 407 12.01 2.52 -11.02
CA LEU A 407 11.39 3.83 -10.89
C LEU A 407 10.80 4.28 -12.24
N ALA A 408 11.59 4.22 -13.32
CA ALA A 408 11.15 4.58 -14.67
C ALA A 408 10.02 3.67 -15.20
N ALA A 409 9.99 2.41 -14.78
CA ALA A 409 8.93 1.44 -15.11
C ALA A 409 7.62 1.67 -14.33
N GLY A 410 7.62 2.57 -13.33
CA GLY A 410 6.52 2.77 -12.39
C GLY A 410 6.27 1.59 -11.44
N ALA A 411 7.21 0.64 -11.36
CA ALA A 411 7.07 -0.65 -10.70
C ALA A 411 7.33 -0.61 -9.18
N ILE A 412 7.59 0.57 -8.64
CA ILE A 412 7.86 0.81 -7.23
C ILE A 412 7.42 2.22 -6.86
N ASP A 413 7.05 2.46 -5.60
CA ASP A 413 6.59 3.78 -5.13
C ASP A 413 7.77 4.64 -4.67
N TRP A 414 8.74 4.04 -3.98
CA TRP A 414 9.95 4.73 -3.55
C TRP A 414 11.11 3.77 -3.33
N ILE A 415 12.33 4.30 -3.37
CA ILE A 415 13.54 3.57 -2.98
C ILE A 415 14.30 4.30 -1.88
N ALA A 416 15.03 3.53 -1.09
CA ALA A 416 15.93 4.00 -0.06
C ALA A 416 17.36 3.49 -0.36
N PRO A 417 18.11 4.19 -1.24
CA PRO A 417 19.46 3.75 -1.61
C PRO A 417 20.39 3.77 -0.41
N GLN A 418 21.20 2.72 -0.26
CA GLN A 418 22.11 2.49 0.87
C GLN A 418 23.37 3.36 0.78
N CYS A 419 23.20 4.67 0.95
CA CYS A 419 24.24 5.70 0.99
C CYS A 419 24.99 5.67 2.34
N TYR A 420 25.66 4.55 2.65
CA TYR A 420 26.24 4.25 3.96
C TYR A 420 27.67 4.78 4.16
N TRP A 421 27.96 6.00 3.69
CA TRP A 421 29.27 6.64 3.87
C TRP A 421 29.11 8.07 4.37
N PRO A 422 30.03 8.58 5.21
CA PRO A 422 29.97 9.94 5.75
C PRO A 422 29.87 11.05 4.69
N ASP A 423 29.40 12.21 5.15
CA ASP A 423 29.29 13.45 4.37
C ASP A 423 30.53 14.34 4.53
N GLY A 424 31.00 14.93 3.42
CA GLY A 424 32.19 15.79 3.40
C GLY A 424 33.52 15.04 3.59
N GLY A 425 33.55 13.74 3.30
CA GLY A 425 34.61 12.80 3.69
C GLY A 425 35.49 12.30 2.55
N SER A 426 35.99 11.07 2.71
CA SER A 426 36.67 10.34 1.64
C SER A 426 35.67 9.54 0.82
N LYS A 427 35.77 9.59 -0.52
CA LYS A 427 34.90 8.85 -1.43
C LYS A 427 34.81 7.34 -1.12
N PRO A 428 33.61 6.73 -1.13
CA PRO A 428 32.30 7.32 -1.46
C PRO A 428 31.79 8.34 -0.43
N ASP A 429 31.01 9.32 -0.87
CA ASP A 429 30.51 10.44 -0.04
C ASP A 429 28.99 10.58 -0.16
N PHE A 430 28.30 10.91 0.94
CA PHE A 430 26.84 11.01 0.99
C PHE A 430 26.28 12.04 -0.01
N SER A 431 26.79 13.27 0.01
CA SER A 431 26.32 14.37 -0.84
C SER A 431 26.67 14.21 -2.32
N ASP A 432 27.73 13.47 -2.66
CA ASP A 432 28.02 13.07 -4.05
C ASP A 432 26.94 12.10 -4.60
N LEU A 433 26.39 11.21 -3.77
CA LEU A 433 25.48 10.14 -4.21
C LEU A 433 24.01 10.55 -4.32
N VAL A 434 23.51 11.33 -3.35
CA VAL A 434 22.08 11.69 -3.27
C VAL A 434 21.54 12.39 -4.55
N PRO A 435 22.25 13.35 -5.19
CA PRO A 435 21.76 14.03 -6.38
C PRO A 435 21.55 13.11 -7.59
N ASP A 436 22.39 12.09 -7.77
CA ASP A 436 22.27 11.12 -8.87
C ASP A 436 21.02 10.23 -8.71
N TRP A 437 20.69 9.86 -7.48
CA TRP A 437 19.45 9.15 -7.16
C TRP A 437 18.21 10.05 -7.36
N LEU A 438 18.24 11.30 -6.87
CA LEU A 438 17.15 12.25 -7.04
C LEU A 438 16.88 12.59 -8.51
N ALA A 439 17.92 12.77 -9.33
CA ALA A 439 17.78 12.95 -10.77
C ALA A 439 17.10 11.76 -11.48
N SER A 440 17.13 10.58 -10.85
CA SER A 440 16.57 9.33 -11.37
C SER A 440 15.19 9.00 -10.79
N ALA A 441 14.58 9.92 -10.03
CA ALA A 441 13.34 9.68 -9.28
C ALA A 441 12.11 9.35 -10.14
N ASN A 442 12.05 9.79 -11.40
CA ASN A 442 10.95 9.49 -12.34
C ASN A 442 9.53 9.74 -11.78
N GLY A 443 9.36 10.79 -10.95
CA GLY A 443 8.07 11.11 -10.31
C GLY A 443 7.67 10.18 -9.15
N ARG A 444 8.60 9.37 -8.65
CA ARG A 444 8.55 8.60 -7.41
C ARG A 444 9.42 9.27 -6.34
N HIS A 445 9.45 8.75 -5.11
CA HIS A 445 10.30 9.31 -4.05
C HIS A 445 11.61 8.53 -3.85
N ILE A 446 12.63 9.26 -3.42
CA ILE A 446 13.93 8.74 -2.99
C ILE A 446 14.11 9.15 -1.53
N TYR A 447 14.40 8.20 -0.64
CA TYR A 447 14.67 8.48 0.77
C TYR A 447 16.05 7.93 1.15
N PRO A 448 17.15 8.70 0.96
CA PRO A 448 18.50 8.21 1.17
C PRO A 448 18.68 7.49 2.52
N GLY A 449 19.30 6.32 2.48
CA GLY A 449 19.57 5.48 3.63
C GLY A 449 20.98 5.72 4.16
N MET A 450 21.08 6.18 5.40
CA MET A 450 22.35 6.33 6.13
C MET A 450 22.61 5.17 7.10
N SER A 451 23.89 4.92 7.40
CA SER A 451 24.29 3.93 8.40
C SER A 451 24.55 4.61 9.74
N ALA A 452 23.73 4.29 10.74
CA ALA A 452 23.98 4.58 12.15
C ALA A 452 25.08 3.67 12.77
N SER A 453 25.83 2.92 11.97
CA SER A 453 26.91 2.03 12.39
C SER A 453 28.23 2.31 11.66
N GLY A 454 29.36 1.93 12.26
CA GLY A 454 30.68 2.30 11.77
C GLY A 454 31.02 3.73 12.20
N ASP A 455 30.77 4.68 11.29
CA ASP A 455 31.02 6.12 11.50
C ASP A 455 29.76 6.88 11.99
N GLY A 456 28.59 6.20 11.96
CA GLY A 456 27.24 6.72 12.23
C GLY A 456 26.92 7.14 13.66
N SER A 457 27.73 8.01 14.26
CA SER A 457 27.35 8.76 15.45
C SER A 457 26.09 9.60 15.17
N ALA A 458 25.32 9.94 16.21
CA ALA A 458 24.14 10.78 16.05
C ALA A 458 24.46 12.14 15.39
N THR A 459 25.66 12.68 15.60
CA THR A 459 26.17 13.89 14.94
C THR A 459 26.27 13.72 13.43
N GLU A 460 26.77 12.57 12.96
CA GLU A 460 26.96 12.34 11.52
C GLU A 460 25.62 12.15 10.82
N THR A 461 24.70 11.37 11.40
CA THR A 461 23.34 11.29 10.89
C THR A 461 22.58 12.63 10.94
N ILE A 462 22.90 13.53 11.89
CA ILE A 462 22.40 14.91 11.87
C ILE A 462 22.95 15.70 10.66
N ASN A 463 24.21 15.51 10.29
CA ASN A 463 24.81 16.10 9.09
C ASN A 463 24.14 15.55 7.82
N GLU A 464 24.06 14.22 7.67
CA GLU A 464 23.45 13.52 6.52
C GLU A 464 21.97 13.92 6.32
N ILE A 465 21.18 14.03 7.39
CA ILE A 465 19.79 14.52 7.32
C ILE A 465 19.74 15.99 6.88
N THR A 466 20.69 16.82 7.33
CA THR A 466 20.78 18.23 6.93
C THR A 466 21.20 18.39 5.46
N ALA A 467 22.15 17.56 5.00
CA ALA A 467 22.57 17.46 3.61
C ALA A 467 21.40 17.00 2.71
N ALA A 468 20.73 15.90 3.07
CA ALA A 468 19.58 15.36 2.33
C ALA A 468 18.49 16.43 2.11
N ARG A 469 18.17 17.23 3.15
CA ARG A 469 17.24 18.36 3.06
C ARG A 469 17.72 19.47 2.11
N SER A 470 19.00 19.85 2.18
CA SER A 470 19.55 20.92 1.32
C SER A 470 19.62 20.49 -0.15
N LEU A 471 19.80 19.20 -0.41
CA LEU A 471 19.75 18.56 -1.74
C LEU A 471 18.32 18.29 -2.24
N GLY A 472 17.29 18.55 -1.43
CA GLY A 472 15.88 18.42 -1.82
C GLY A 472 15.30 17.01 -1.72
N ALA A 473 15.92 16.11 -0.95
CA ALA A 473 15.32 14.80 -0.66
C ALA A 473 14.07 14.96 0.23
N PRO A 474 12.92 14.33 -0.11
CA PRO A 474 11.66 14.42 0.64
C PRO A 474 11.65 13.63 1.96
N GLY A 475 12.81 13.28 2.51
CA GLY A 475 12.99 12.46 3.71
C GLY A 475 14.14 11.48 3.59
N THR A 476 14.35 10.70 4.64
CA THR A 476 15.51 9.83 4.83
C THR A 476 15.15 8.53 5.54
N THR A 477 16.10 7.60 5.55
CA THR A 477 16.00 6.32 6.26
C THR A 477 17.28 6.02 7.06
N VAL A 478 17.13 5.43 8.25
CA VAL A 478 18.26 5.16 9.17
C VAL A 478 18.43 3.65 9.40
N TRP A 479 19.61 3.12 9.04
CA TRP A 479 20.01 1.74 9.26
C TRP A 479 20.98 1.63 10.46
N SER A 480 20.65 1.01 11.58
CA SER A 480 19.42 0.32 11.99
C SER A 480 19.00 0.76 13.39
N TYR A 481 17.83 0.29 13.84
CA TYR A 481 17.28 0.54 15.17
C TYR A 481 18.26 0.25 16.31
N GLY A 482 18.95 -0.89 16.30
CA GLY A 482 19.89 -1.28 17.35
C GLY A 482 21.11 -0.36 17.43
N ALA A 483 21.58 0.11 16.28
CA ALA A 483 22.67 1.09 16.21
C ALA A 483 22.20 2.48 16.68
N ALA A 484 21.05 2.96 16.18
CA ALA A 484 20.41 4.21 16.62
C ALA A 484 20.14 4.22 18.15
N ASN A 485 19.75 3.08 18.72
CA ASN A 485 19.58 2.90 20.16
C ASN A 485 20.92 2.95 20.92
N SER A 486 21.98 2.38 20.36
CA SER A 486 23.33 2.39 20.95
C SER A 486 23.96 3.79 20.95
N TYR A 487 23.63 4.62 19.96
CA TYR A 487 24.15 5.99 19.81
C TYR A 487 23.16 7.10 20.24
N ASN A 488 22.13 6.77 21.04
CA ASN A 488 21.21 7.72 21.67
C ASN A 488 20.41 8.62 20.69
N PHE A 489 20.05 8.11 19.52
CA PHE A 489 19.31 8.87 18.49
C PHE A 489 17.95 9.37 18.98
N TRP A 490 17.29 8.61 19.86
CA TRP A 490 15.94 8.90 20.38
C TRP A 490 15.86 10.19 21.20
N SER A 491 16.98 10.73 21.68
CA SER A 491 17.04 12.08 22.28
C SER A 491 17.82 13.08 21.42
N ALA A 492 18.84 12.64 20.68
CA ALA A 492 19.66 13.53 19.85
C ALA A 492 18.91 14.11 18.64
N LEU A 493 18.13 13.32 17.91
CA LEU A 493 17.41 13.80 16.72
C LEU A 493 16.24 14.75 17.09
N PRO A 494 15.41 14.49 18.11
CA PRO A 494 14.41 15.45 18.60
C PRO A 494 15.00 16.71 19.25
N ALA A 495 16.27 16.69 19.69
CA ALA A 495 16.97 17.90 20.13
C ALA A 495 17.49 18.75 18.95
N SER A 496 17.39 18.27 17.71
CA SER A 496 18.02 18.87 16.53
C SER A 496 17.15 18.75 15.27
N VAL A 497 17.52 17.91 14.30
CA VAL A 497 16.92 17.84 12.97
C VAL A 497 15.46 17.39 12.98
N TYR A 498 15.04 16.55 13.92
CA TYR A 498 13.66 16.07 14.08
C TYR A 498 12.94 16.74 15.27
N ALA A 499 13.25 18.01 15.57
CA ALA A 499 12.67 18.75 16.69
C ALA A 499 11.13 18.86 16.69
N GLN A 500 10.48 18.73 15.53
CA GLN A 500 9.03 18.65 15.41
C GLN A 500 8.64 17.38 14.63
N PRO A 501 7.48 16.75 14.95
CA PRO A 501 6.94 15.67 14.13
C PRO A 501 6.63 16.16 12.70
N ALA A 502 6.76 15.24 11.73
CA ALA A 502 6.41 15.46 10.33
C ALA A 502 5.53 14.31 9.84
N ASN A 503 4.59 14.60 8.93
CA ASN A 503 3.89 13.54 8.20
C ASN A 503 4.81 12.99 7.11
N ALA A 504 4.60 11.74 6.70
CA ALA A 504 5.22 11.22 5.49
C ALA A 504 4.62 11.92 4.25
N PRO A 505 5.43 12.33 3.26
CA PRO A 505 4.97 12.96 2.03
C PRO A 505 3.88 12.16 1.31
N ALA A 506 2.90 12.88 0.75
CA ALA A 506 1.82 12.26 -0.02
C ALA A 506 2.35 11.58 -1.29
N LEU A 507 2.00 10.31 -1.49
CA LEU A 507 2.28 9.58 -2.72
C LEU A 507 1.15 9.86 -3.73
N SER A 508 1.27 10.95 -4.48
CA SER A 508 0.20 11.47 -5.34
C SER A 508 -0.27 10.48 -6.40
N TRP A 509 0.61 9.61 -6.89
CA TRP A 509 0.27 8.55 -7.85
C TRP A 509 -0.53 7.38 -7.24
N LEU A 510 -0.67 7.30 -5.91
CA LEU A 510 -1.57 6.37 -5.23
C LEU A 510 -2.90 7.01 -4.83
N THR A 511 -2.87 8.27 -4.40
CA THR A 511 -4.06 8.99 -3.92
C THR A 511 -4.85 9.69 -5.01
N ASN A 512 -4.20 10.12 -6.09
CA ASN A 512 -4.82 10.70 -7.29
C ASN A 512 -4.11 10.20 -8.57
N PRO A 513 -4.18 8.89 -8.86
CA PRO A 513 -3.50 8.29 -10.01
C PRO A 513 -3.97 8.87 -11.35
N THR A 514 -3.03 9.44 -12.12
CA THR A 514 -3.26 9.93 -13.49
C THR A 514 -3.11 8.85 -14.57
N LYS A 515 -2.82 7.62 -14.15
CA LYS A 515 -2.41 6.49 -14.98
C LYS A 515 -3.25 5.26 -14.62
N ALA A 516 -3.32 4.33 -15.55
CA ALA A 516 -4.04 3.08 -15.43
C ALA A 516 -3.10 1.88 -15.50
N ILE A 517 -3.59 0.74 -15.02
CA ILE A 517 -2.93 -0.55 -15.05
C ILE A 517 -3.85 -1.55 -15.75
N VAL A 518 -3.27 -2.34 -16.66
CA VAL A 518 -3.92 -3.56 -17.14
C VAL A 518 -3.11 -4.75 -16.67
N TYR A 519 -3.79 -5.79 -16.19
CA TYR A 519 -3.20 -7.07 -15.85
C TYR A 519 -4.11 -8.20 -16.34
N GLY A 520 -3.65 -9.44 -16.33
CA GLY A 520 -4.50 -10.58 -16.63
C GLY A 520 -3.71 -11.86 -16.73
N TYR A 521 -4.36 -12.91 -17.21
CA TYR A 521 -3.77 -14.23 -17.36
C TYR A 521 -3.76 -14.65 -18.84
N VAL A 522 -2.64 -15.21 -19.30
CA VAL A 522 -2.50 -15.87 -20.60
C VAL A 522 -2.65 -17.39 -20.40
N THR A 523 -3.63 -17.98 -21.08
CA THR A 523 -3.87 -19.42 -21.08
C THR A 523 -3.79 -19.99 -22.50
N ASP A 524 -3.60 -21.30 -22.63
CA ASP A 524 -3.87 -22.05 -23.85
C ASP A 524 -5.39 -22.28 -23.95
N PHE A 525 -5.99 -21.87 -25.06
CA PHE A 525 -7.43 -21.99 -25.29
C PHE A 525 -7.92 -23.45 -25.28
N ALA A 526 -7.11 -24.40 -25.75
CA ALA A 526 -7.50 -25.81 -25.87
C ALA A 526 -7.47 -26.54 -24.52
N THR A 527 -6.55 -26.18 -23.62
CA THR A 527 -6.33 -26.89 -22.36
C THR A 527 -6.74 -26.10 -21.11
N GLY A 528 -6.99 -24.79 -21.25
CA GLY A 528 -7.21 -23.87 -20.14
C GLY A 528 -5.99 -23.66 -19.24
N GLN A 529 -4.84 -24.28 -19.56
CA GLN A 529 -3.64 -24.19 -18.73
C GLN A 529 -2.94 -22.84 -18.91
N PRO A 530 -2.28 -22.32 -17.87
CA PRO A 530 -1.46 -21.13 -18.00
C PRO A 530 -0.31 -21.29 -18.99
N VAL A 531 -0.01 -20.24 -19.74
CA VAL A 531 1.13 -20.19 -20.66
C VAL A 531 2.20 -19.27 -20.08
N THR A 532 3.38 -19.82 -19.82
CA THR A 532 4.58 -19.06 -19.45
C THR A 532 5.29 -18.51 -20.69
N ASP A 533 5.92 -17.35 -20.56
CA ASP A 533 6.76 -16.70 -21.58
C ASP A 533 6.06 -16.33 -22.91
N ALA A 534 4.72 -16.25 -22.94
CA ALA A 534 4.00 -15.66 -24.05
C ALA A 534 4.33 -14.17 -24.17
N TRP A 535 4.50 -13.68 -25.39
CA TRP A 535 4.81 -12.28 -25.67
C TRP A 535 3.53 -11.48 -25.78
N ILE A 536 3.32 -10.51 -24.88
CA ILE A 536 2.20 -9.57 -24.94
C ILE A 536 2.72 -8.21 -25.40
N THR A 537 2.17 -7.71 -26.50
CA THR A 537 2.47 -6.41 -27.10
C THR A 537 1.24 -5.50 -27.05
N ARG A 538 1.45 -4.18 -27.08
CA ARG A 538 0.40 -3.16 -27.07
C ARG A 538 0.56 -2.20 -28.23
N SER A 539 -0.54 -1.84 -28.87
CA SER A 539 -0.60 -0.76 -29.88
C SER A 539 0.07 0.53 -29.38
N GLY A 540 1.09 1.02 -30.09
CA GLY A 540 1.82 2.23 -29.69
C GLY A 540 2.84 2.02 -28.56
N SER A 541 3.43 0.83 -28.45
CA SER A 541 4.57 0.55 -27.57
C SER A 541 5.62 -0.33 -28.26
N THR A 542 6.89 -0.13 -27.91
CA THR A 542 8.02 -1.00 -28.27
C THR A 542 8.36 -2.01 -27.18
N TYR A 543 7.73 -1.91 -26.01
CA TYR A 543 7.91 -2.87 -24.92
C TYR A 543 7.11 -4.15 -25.19
N THR A 544 7.70 -5.29 -24.85
CA THR A 544 7.02 -6.60 -24.85
C THR A 544 6.95 -7.10 -23.41
N SER A 545 5.74 -7.23 -22.88
CA SER A 545 5.48 -7.91 -21.62
C SER A 545 5.56 -9.43 -21.84
N LEU A 546 5.89 -10.18 -20.80
CA LEU A 546 5.94 -11.65 -20.83
C LEU A 546 4.98 -12.19 -19.78
N SER A 547 4.32 -13.30 -20.06
CA SER A 547 3.52 -13.99 -19.05
C SER A 547 4.40 -14.80 -18.08
N ALA A 548 4.12 -14.67 -16.79
CA ALA A 548 4.75 -15.42 -15.71
C ALA A 548 4.33 -16.91 -15.72
N LYS A 549 4.84 -17.68 -14.74
CA LYS A 549 4.58 -19.12 -14.63
C LYS A 549 3.08 -19.48 -14.62
N ASP A 550 2.30 -18.76 -13.83
CA ASP A 550 0.84 -18.85 -13.72
C ASP A 550 0.09 -18.13 -14.86
N GLY A 551 0.80 -17.71 -15.92
CA GLY A 551 0.22 -16.96 -17.03
C GLY A 551 0.00 -15.47 -16.74
N PHE A 552 0.25 -14.99 -15.52
CA PHE A 552 0.04 -13.59 -15.16
C PHE A 552 0.87 -12.66 -16.04
N TYR A 553 0.29 -11.55 -16.49
CA TYR A 553 1.03 -10.48 -17.17
C TYR A 553 0.50 -9.11 -16.77
N CYS A 554 1.30 -8.05 -16.99
CA CYS A 554 0.86 -6.68 -16.75
C CYS A 554 1.37 -5.63 -17.75
N TRP A 555 0.71 -4.47 -17.68
CA TRP A 555 1.04 -3.19 -18.30
C TRP A 555 0.81 -2.07 -17.27
N LEU A 556 1.90 -1.47 -16.80
CA LEU A 556 1.87 -0.29 -15.92
C LEU A 556 1.89 1.02 -16.72
N GLU A 557 1.61 2.14 -16.03
CA GLU A 557 1.81 3.51 -16.52
C GLU A 557 1.05 3.88 -17.80
N LEU A 558 -0.06 3.17 -18.08
CA LEU A 558 -0.92 3.46 -19.23
C LEU A 558 -1.61 4.81 -19.05
N THR A 559 -1.61 5.64 -20.10
CA THR A 559 -2.49 6.81 -20.14
C THR A 559 -3.94 6.37 -20.29
N PRO A 560 -4.93 7.18 -19.86
CA PRO A 560 -6.33 6.94 -20.19
C PRO A 560 -6.53 6.85 -21.71
N GLY A 561 -7.42 5.96 -22.17
CA GLY A 561 -7.66 5.72 -23.60
C GLY A 561 -7.97 4.28 -23.97
N SER A 562 -7.84 3.94 -25.24
CA SER A 562 -8.15 2.62 -25.80
C SER A 562 -6.93 1.98 -26.46
N TYR A 563 -6.76 0.67 -26.27
CA TYR A 563 -5.57 -0.08 -26.71
C TYR A 563 -5.92 -1.45 -27.27
N THR A 564 -5.13 -1.91 -28.23
CA THR A 564 -5.11 -3.33 -28.63
C THR A 564 -3.95 -4.03 -27.93
N LEU A 565 -4.26 -5.14 -27.25
CA LEU A 565 -3.27 -6.10 -26.76
C LEU A 565 -3.22 -7.29 -27.72
N ASN A 566 -2.01 -7.73 -28.07
CA ASN A 566 -1.80 -8.95 -28.85
C ASN A 566 -0.84 -9.86 -28.09
N ALA A 567 -1.23 -11.11 -27.85
CA ALA A 567 -0.38 -12.14 -27.29
C ALA A 567 0.01 -13.18 -28.35
N ASN A 568 1.23 -13.72 -28.24
CA ASN A 568 1.76 -14.76 -29.13
C ASN A 568 2.73 -15.66 -28.34
N LEU A 569 2.63 -16.98 -28.53
CA LEU A 569 3.76 -17.88 -28.30
C LEU A 569 3.86 -18.89 -29.45
N GLY A 570 5.05 -18.97 -30.07
CA GLY A 570 5.35 -19.92 -31.13
C GLY A 570 5.11 -21.36 -30.67
N GLY A 571 4.37 -22.13 -31.47
CA GLY A 571 3.98 -23.50 -31.14
C GLY A 571 2.69 -23.64 -30.32
N ILE A 572 2.16 -22.55 -29.72
CA ILE A 572 0.85 -22.54 -29.05
C ILE A 572 -0.17 -21.76 -29.88
N GLY A 573 0.09 -20.49 -30.18
CA GLY A 573 -0.84 -19.67 -30.95
C GLY A 573 -0.81 -18.18 -30.62
N THR A 574 -1.88 -17.49 -30.99
CA THR A 574 -2.05 -16.04 -30.81
C THR A 574 -3.37 -15.71 -30.10
N ALA A 575 -3.47 -14.48 -29.60
CA ALA A 575 -4.71 -13.87 -29.11
C ALA A 575 -4.66 -12.35 -29.35
N ALA A 576 -5.80 -11.71 -29.58
CA ALA A 576 -5.93 -10.27 -29.65
C ALA A 576 -7.14 -9.78 -28.86
N ARG A 577 -7.01 -8.67 -28.14
CA ARG A 577 -8.10 -8.10 -27.33
C ARG A 577 -8.06 -6.58 -27.31
N GLN A 578 -9.21 -5.95 -27.54
CA GLN A 578 -9.39 -4.52 -27.34
C GLN A 578 -9.66 -4.22 -25.88
N VAL A 579 -8.97 -3.20 -25.36
CA VAL A 579 -9.20 -2.58 -24.06
C VAL A 579 -9.72 -1.18 -24.34
N LEU A 580 -11.02 -0.96 -24.17
CA LEU A 580 -11.68 0.29 -24.55
C LEU A 580 -11.90 1.19 -23.34
N ASN A 581 -11.69 2.50 -23.47
CA ASN A 581 -12.05 3.52 -22.48
C ASN A 581 -11.48 3.20 -21.08
N LEU A 582 -10.17 2.98 -21.00
CA LEU A 582 -9.43 2.83 -19.75
C LEU A 582 -9.32 4.20 -19.06
N SER A 583 -9.72 4.29 -17.79
CA SER A 583 -9.78 5.55 -17.04
C SER A 583 -8.55 5.78 -16.15
N ALA A 584 -8.28 7.03 -15.76
CA ALA A 584 -7.21 7.33 -14.80
C ALA A 584 -7.49 6.62 -13.46
N GLY A 585 -6.46 5.99 -12.87
CA GLY A 585 -6.58 5.18 -11.66
C GLY A 585 -7.15 3.79 -11.84
N GLU A 586 -7.60 3.42 -13.04
CA GLU A 586 -8.25 2.13 -13.26
C GLU A 586 -7.22 0.99 -13.28
N VAL A 587 -7.50 -0.08 -12.52
CA VAL A 587 -6.76 -1.34 -12.55
C VAL A 587 -7.68 -2.41 -13.14
N ARG A 588 -7.49 -2.75 -14.42
CA ARG A 588 -8.41 -3.61 -15.18
C ARG A 588 -7.83 -4.99 -15.48
N ARG A 589 -8.57 -6.05 -15.16
CA ARG A 589 -8.25 -7.43 -15.56
C ARG A 589 -8.66 -7.71 -17.01
N VAL A 590 -7.75 -8.26 -17.80
CA VAL A 590 -7.90 -8.55 -19.24
C VAL A 590 -7.21 -9.87 -19.57
N ASP A 591 -7.92 -10.99 -19.39
CA ASP A 591 -7.38 -12.32 -19.72
C ASP A 591 -7.29 -12.55 -21.25
N LEU A 592 -6.36 -13.40 -21.67
CA LEU A 592 -6.05 -13.73 -23.06
C LEU A 592 -5.93 -15.26 -23.19
N ALA A 593 -6.55 -15.85 -24.23
CA ALA A 593 -6.44 -17.28 -24.50
C ALA A 593 -5.77 -17.47 -25.87
N LEU A 594 -4.54 -17.99 -25.87
CA LEU A 594 -3.81 -18.31 -27.10
C LEU A 594 -4.48 -19.48 -27.82
N ALA A 595 -4.78 -19.30 -29.09
CA ALA A 595 -5.36 -20.32 -29.94
C ALA A 595 -4.52 -20.46 -31.22
N GLY A 596 -4.22 -21.71 -31.58
CA GLY A 596 -3.42 -22.03 -32.76
C GLY A 596 -4.17 -21.76 -34.08
N PRO A 597 -3.45 -21.68 -35.22
CA PRO A 597 -4.09 -21.60 -36.54
C PRO A 597 -5.12 -22.72 -36.73
N GLY A 598 -6.26 -22.41 -37.34
CA GLY A 598 -7.39 -23.34 -37.48
C GLY A 598 -8.24 -23.57 -36.21
N THR A 599 -7.90 -22.98 -35.06
CA THR A 599 -8.73 -23.08 -33.85
C THR A 599 -9.91 -22.12 -33.93
N ALA A 600 -11.12 -22.63 -33.72
CA ALA A 600 -12.37 -21.86 -33.70
C ALA A 600 -12.39 -20.77 -32.59
N VAL A 601 -12.40 -19.49 -32.97
CA VAL A 601 -12.34 -18.35 -32.00
C VAL A 601 -13.31 -17.20 -32.27
N ALA A 602 -14.00 -17.17 -33.41
CA ALA A 602 -15.07 -16.21 -33.68
C ALA A 602 -16.21 -16.81 -34.50
N LEU A 603 -17.41 -16.30 -34.29
CA LEU A 603 -18.62 -16.65 -35.05
C LEU A 603 -19.02 -15.48 -35.94
N GLU A 604 -18.82 -15.63 -37.24
CA GLU A 604 -19.22 -14.63 -38.23
C GLU A 604 -20.52 -15.06 -38.91
N PHE A 605 -21.53 -14.20 -38.86
CA PHE A 605 -22.79 -14.42 -39.56
C PHE A 605 -22.62 -14.18 -41.07
N VAL A 606 -23.16 -15.09 -41.88
CA VAL A 606 -23.11 -15.05 -43.33
C VAL A 606 -24.46 -14.55 -43.86
N GLY A 607 -24.64 -13.24 -43.92
CA GLY A 607 -25.85 -12.61 -44.46
C GLY A 607 -26.13 -11.21 -43.93
N ALA A 608 -27.28 -10.65 -44.33
CA ALA A 608 -27.80 -9.39 -43.80
C ALA A 608 -28.30 -9.56 -42.35
N PRO A 609 -28.33 -8.49 -41.53
CA PRO A 609 -28.87 -8.54 -40.17
C PRO A 609 -30.32 -9.07 -40.18
N VAL A 610 -30.57 -10.13 -39.41
CA VAL A 610 -31.92 -10.71 -39.34
C VAL A 610 -32.80 -9.84 -38.46
N THR A 611 -33.89 -9.35 -39.04
CA THR A 611 -35.01 -8.77 -38.29
C THR A 611 -35.95 -9.90 -37.88
N ALA A 612 -36.30 -10.00 -36.61
CA ALA A 612 -37.16 -11.08 -36.11
C ALA A 612 -38.10 -10.59 -35.00
N GLN A 613 -39.29 -11.20 -34.97
CA GLN A 613 -40.34 -10.89 -34.01
C GLN A 613 -40.41 -11.93 -32.87
N GLN A 614 -41.08 -11.55 -31.78
CA GLN A 614 -41.29 -12.39 -30.61
C GLN A 614 -41.86 -13.77 -30.98
N GLY A 615 -41.23 -14.85 -30.51
CA GLY A 615 -41.68 -16.22 -30.75
C GLY A 615 -41.33 -16.78 -32.13
N GLN A 616 -40.54 -16.07 -32.95
CA GLN A 616 -40.03 -16.62 -34.21
C GLN A 616 -38.72 -17.41 -34.01
N THR A 617 -38.64 -18.56 -34.68
CA THR A 617 -37.39 -19.27 -34.94
C THR A 617 -36.86 -18.84 -36.30
N PHE A 618 -35.57 -18.54 -36.38
CA PHE A 618 -34.91 -18.10 -37.61
C PHE A 618 -33.60 -18.86 -37.81
N ASN A 619 -33.20 -19.06 -39.07
CA ASN A 619 -31.94 -19.69 -39.40
C ASN A 619 -30.85 -18.63 -39.56
N LEU A 620 -29.75 -18.81 -38.85
CA LEU A 620 -28.50 -18.10 -39.07
C LEU A 620 -27.51 -19.06 -39.73
N VAL A 621 -27.05 -18.71 -40.93
CA VAL A 621 -25.84 -19.30 -41.47
C VAL A 621 -24.68 -18.58 -40.78
N ALA A 622 -23.82 -19.32 -40.11
CA ALA A 622 -22.62 -18.78 -39.50
C ALA A 622 -21.40 -19.58 -39.94
N ARG A 623 -20.29 -18.87 -40.14
CA ARG A 623 -18.97 -19.46 -40.28
C ARG A 623 -18.20 -19.25 -39.00
N VAL A 624 -17.59 -20.33 -38.53
CA VAL A 624 -16.61 -20.32 -37.47
C VAL A 624 -15.26 -20.01 -38.12
N VAL A 625 -14.62 -18.94 -37.68
CA VAL A 625 -13.28 -18.55 -38.18
C VAL A 625 -12.23 -18.68 -37.08
N ASP A 626 -10.98 -18.84 -37.52
CA ASP A 626 -9.82 -18.84 -36.65
C ASP A 626 -9.27 -17.42 -36.38
N ASN A 627 -8.19 -17.33 -35.62
CA ASN A 627 -7.49 -16.07 -35.31
C ASN A 627 -6.94 -15.33 -36.54
N SER A 628 -6.93 -15.93 -37.73
CA SER A 628 -6.54 -15.30 -38.99
C SER A 628 -7.73 -14.85 -39.85
N GLY A 629 -8.97 -15.10 -39.39
CA GLY A 629 -10.19 -14.94 -40.19
C GLY A 629 -10.38 -16.06 -41.22
N SER A 630 -9.61 -17.15 -41.14
CA SER A 630 -9.74 -18.30 -42.03
C SER A 630 -10.91 -19.18 -41.58
N LEU A 631 -11.66 -19.72 -42.56
CA LEU A 631 -12.78 -20.61 -42.31
C LEU A 631 -12.32 -21.91 -41.64
N VAL A 632 -12.81 -22.18 -40.43
CA VAL A 632 -12.62 -23.46 -39.73
C VAL A 632 -13.75 -24.42 -40.06
N THR A 633 -14.99 -23.96 -39.93
CA THR A 633 -16.21 -24.71 -40.30
C THR A 633 -17.37 -23.75 -40.55
N SER A 634 -18.42 -24.20 -41.23
CA SER A 634 -19.63 -23.41 -41.51
C SER A 634 -20.88 -24.27 -41.36
N GLY A 635 -21.91 -23.72 -40.73
CA GLY A 635 -23.17 -24.41 -40.49
C GLY A 635 -24.39 -23.49 -40.56
N SER A 636 -25.56 -24.12 -40.68
CA SER A 636 -26.86 -23.47 -40.53
C SER A 636 -27.41 -23.78 -39.14
N TYR A 637 -27.66 -22.76 -38.35
CA TYR A 637 -28.09 -22.86 -36.96
C TYR A 637 -29.52 -22.32 -36.84
N ASN A 638 -30.46 -23.12 -36.31
CA ASN A 638 -31.79 -22.65 -35.96
C ASN A 638 -31.72 -21.97 -34.59
N LEU A 639 -31.95 -20.65 -34.51
CA LEU A 639 -32.05 -19.91 -33.26
C LEU A 639 -33.51 -19.52 -32.98
N ALA A 640 -33.98 -19.77 -31.75
CA ALA A 640 -35.34 -19.48 -31.32
C ALA A 640 -35.37 -18.24 -30.39
N LEU A 641 -36.19 -17.24 -30.72
CA LEU A 641 -36.24 -15.97 -29.97
C LEU A 641 -37.39 -15.95 -28.95
N ASN A 642 -37.08 -16.35 -27.73
CA ASN A 642 -37.96 -16.19 -26.58
C ASN A 642 -37.78 -14.82 -25.91
N ALA A 643 -38.04 -13.75 -26.67
CA ALA A 643 -38.04 -12.38 -26.13
C ALA A 643 -39.21 -12.18 -25.14
N SER A 644 -38.91 -11.74 -23.93
CA SER A 644 -39.87 -11.45 -22.85
C SER A 644 -40.15 -9.94 -22.71
N GLY A 645 -40.48 -9.28 -23.83
CA GLY A 645 -40.85 -7.87 -23.85
C GLY A 645 -41.27 -7.36 -25.24
N PRO A 646 -41.97 -6.22 -25.32
CA PRO A 646 -42.46 -5.66 -26.58
C PRO A 646 -41.33 -4.95 -27.36
N GLY A 647 -40.52 -5.71 -28.10
CA GLY A 647 -39.45 -5.14 -28.93
C GLY A 647 -39.09 -6.03 -30.13
N THR A 648 -38.83 -5.40 -31.28
CA THR A 648 -38.30 -6.05 -32.48
C THR A 648 -36.77 -5.98 -32.47
N LEU A 649 -36.12 -7.09 -32.82
CA LEU A 649 -34.68 -7.13 -33.08
C LEU A 649 -34.39 -6.50 -34.45
N LEU A 650 -33.61 -5.42 -34.45
CA LEU A 650 -33.26 -4.63 -35.65
C LEU A 650 -31.92 -5.05 -36.29
N GLY A 651 -31.16 -5.93 -35.62
CA GLY A 651 -29.97 -6.55 -36.18
C GLY A 651 -29.09 -7.23 -35.15
N LEU A 652 -28.27 -8.17 -35.65
CA LEU A 652 -27.23 -8.91 -34.94
C LEU A 652 -25.88 -8.60 -35.58
N THR A 653 -24.88 -8.20 -34.79
CA THR A 653 -23.49 -8.10 -35.26
C THR A 653 -22.71 -9.39 -34.98
N SER A 654 -21.61 -9.63 -35.69
CA SER A 654 -20.70 -10.76 -35.44
C SER A 654 -20.21 -10.77 -33.98
N GLY A 655 -19.94 -11.98 -33.47
CA GLY A 655 -19.55 -12.21 -32.07
C GLY A 655 -18.16 -12.83 -31.97
N MET A 656 -17.31 -12.25 -31.13
CA MET A 656 -16.05 -12.89 -30.71
C MET A 656 -16.31 -13.85 -29.55
N THR A 657 -15.51 -14.91 -29.46
CA THR A 657 -15.52 -15.80 -28.29
C THR A 657 -14.81 -15.12 -27.12
N VAL A 658 -15.46 -15.09 -25.95
CA VAL A 658 -14.80 -14.75 -24.68
C VAL A 658 -15.05 -15.93 -23.73
N ASN A 659 -13.98 -16.56 -23.26
CA ASN A 659 -14.02 -17.69 -22.32
C ASN A 659 -14.94 -18.86 -22.78
N GLY A 660 -14.96 -19.17 -24.08
CA GLY A 660 -15.81 -20.22 -24.66
C GLY A 660 -17.28 -19.82 -24.91
N ALA A 661 -17.68 -18.59 -24.60
CA ALA A 661 -19.03 -18.08 -24.86
C ALA A 661 -19.04 -17.04 -26.00
N PHE A 662 -20.04 -17.11 -26.88
CA PHE A 662 -20.26 -16.09 -27.91
C PHE A 662 -21.13 -14.95 -27.37
N THR A 663 -20.65 -13.71 -27.53
CA THR A 663 -21.39 -12.51 -27.15
C THR A 663 -21.82 -11.75 -28.41
N PHE A 664 -23.09 -11.35 -28.47
CA PHE A 664 -23.67 -10.63 -29.61
C PHE A 664 -24.20 -9.26 -29.16
N SER A 665 -24.02 -8.23 -29.99
CA SER A 665 -24.72 -6.96 -29.81
C SER A 665 -26.00 -6.97 -30.65
N VAL A 666 -27.09 -6.46 -30.06
CA VAL A 666 -28.42 -6.46 -30.65
C VAL A 666 -29.11 -5.12 -30.47
N ALA A 667 -29.61 -4.56 -31.58
CA ALA A 667 -30.44 -3.36 -31.56
C ALA A 667 -31.91 -3.73 -31.34
N CYS A 668 -32.59 -3.05 -30.43
CA CYS A 668 -34.01 -3.29 -30.11
C CYS A 668 -34.86 -2.05 -30.43
N SER A 669 -36.07 -2.25 -30.93
CA SER A 669 -36.98 -1.17 -31.32
C SER A 669 -37.67 -0.44 -30.15
N ALA A 670 -37.48 -0.88 -28.90
CA ALA A 670 -38.08 -0.30 -27.70
C ALA A 670 -37.25 -0.64 -26.44
N PRO A 671 -37.39 0.13 -25.34
CA PRO A 671 -36.72 -0.16 -24.06
C PRO A 671 -37.31 -1.39 -23.36
N GLY A 672 -36.44 -2.30 -22.89
CA GLY A 672 -36.83 -3.50 -22.15
C GLY A 672 -35.68 -4.51 -22.04
N ALA A 673 -35.85 -5.55 -21.21
CA ALA A 673 -34.93 -6.68 -21.17
C ALA A 673 -35.26 -7.67 -22.29
N VAL A 674 -34.27 -8.10 -23.07
CA VAL A 674 -34.43 -9.13 -24.11
C VAL A 674 -33.45 -10.27 -23.82
N THR A 675 -33.97 -11.35 -23.25
CA THR A 675 -33.20 -12.59 -23.06
C THR A 675 -33.17 -13.36 -24.38
N LEU A 676 -31.98 -13.85 -24.77
CA LEU A 676 -31.81 -14.73 -25.93
C LEU A 676 -31.48 -16.14 -25.43
N THR A 677 -32.10 -17.16 -26.02
CA THR A 677 -31.79 -18.57 -25.70
C THR A 677 -31.36 -19.27 -26.98
N VAL A 678 -30.12 -19.73 -27.02
CA VAL A 678 -29.59 -20.51 -28.15
C VAL A 678 -29.84 -21.99 -27.88
N THR A 679 -30.26 -22.76 -28.88
CA THR A 679 -30.46 -24.21 -28.74
C THR A 679 -29.99 -24.89 -30.03
N GLU A 680 -28.99 -25.76 -29.91
CA GLU A 680 -28.41 -26.47 -31.06
C GLU A 680 -29.29 -27.65 -31.49
N LEU A 681 -29.39 -27.89 -32.81
CA LEU A 681 -30.00 -29.07 -33.40
C LEU A 681 -29.03 -29.68 -34.42
N GLY A 682 -28.31 -30.74 -34.02
CA GLY A 682 -27.36 -31.46 -34.87
C GLY A 682 -25.91 -31.28 -34.42
N GLY A 683 -25.51 -32.02 -33.38
CA GLY A 683 -24.25 -31.79 -32.68
C GLY A 683 -23.00 -32.03 -33.51
N GLN A 684 -22.16 -30.99 -33.63
CA GLN A 684 -20.71 -31.11 -33.83
C GLN A 684 -19.89 -30.03 -33.08
N LEU A 685 -20.50 -29.31 -32.13
CA LEU A 685 -19.77 -28.50 -31.16
C LEU A 685 -20.14 -28.91 -29.73
N THR A 686 -19.25 -29.65 -29.04
CA THR A 686 -19.34 -29.78 -27.58
C THR A 686 -18.85 -28.50 -26.92
N PRO A 687 -19.77 -27.66 -26.41
CA PRO A 687 -19.65 -27.28 -25.01
C PRO A 687 -21.00 -27.26 -24.28
N ALA A 688 -20.97 -27.60 -22.99
CA ALA A 688 -22.14 -27.46 -22.13
C ALA A 688 -22.50 -25.99 -21.88
N ASN A 689 -23.80 -25.67 -21.93
CA ASN A 689 -24.42 -24.46 -21.38
C ASN A 689 -23.95 -23.10 -21.94
N VAL A 690 -24.30 -22.81 -23.20
CA VAL A 690 -24.29 -21.42 -23.72
C VAL A 690 -25.47 -20.63 -23.14
N GLY A 691 -25.25 -19.96 -22.00
CA GLY A 691 -26.21 -19.00 -21.41
C GLY A 691 -25.93 -17.56 -21.87
N VAL A 692 -26.89 -16.94 -22.58
CA VAL A 692 -26.78 -15.55 -23.04
C VAL A 692 -27.77 -14.66 -22.30
N THR A 693 -27.26 -13.67 -21.55
CA THR A 693 -28.07 -12.64 -20.90
C THR A 693 -27.69 -11.28 -21.47
N ILE A 694 -28.68 -10.54 -21.99
CA ILE A 694 -28.50 -9.23 -22.61
C ILE A 694 -29.40 -8.20 -21.94
N THR A 695 -28.85 -7.02 -21.68
CA THR A 695 -29.56 -5.86 -21.13
C THR A 695 -29.48 -4.73 -22.16
N ALA A 696 -30.63 -4.26 -22.67
CA ALA A 696 -30.65 -3.18 -23.65
C ALA A 696 -30.52 -1.80 -22.97
N ALA A 697 -29.68 -0.93 -23.54
CA ALA A 697 -29.67 0.50 -23.21
C ALA A 697 -30.79 1.23 -23.97
N SER A 698 -31.40 2.23 -23.33
CA SER A 698 -32.52 2.99 -23.91
C SER A 698 -32.10 3.80 -25.14
N SER A 699 -32.70 3.53 -26.29
CA SER A 699 -32.53 4.31 -27.50
C SER A 699 -33.38 5.60 -27.46
N GLY A 700 -32.72 6.76 -27.60
CA GLY A 700 -33.40 8.04 -27.78
C GLY A 700 -33.92 8.19 -29.21
N GLY A 701 -35.23 8.04 -29.41
CA GLY A 701 -35.92 8.36 -30.66
C GLY A 701 -36.49 9.77 -30.65
N GLY A 702 -36.07 10.63 -31.58
CA GLY A 702 -36.49 12.03 -31.65
C GLY A 702 -37.84 12.26 -32.36
N GLY A 703 -38.49 13.40 -32.06
CA GLY A 703 -39.82 13.72 -32.58
C GLY A 703 -40.23 15.21 -32.53
N GLY A 704 -39.42 16.10 -33.14
CA GLY A 704 -39.89 17.37 -33.73
C GLY A 704 -40.08 18.62 -32.85
N GLY A 705 -39.34 19.69 -33.15
CA GLY A 705 -39.78 21.07 -32.90
C GLY A 705 -38.71 22.09 -32.45
N GLY A 706 -38.26 22.95 -33.37
CA GLY A 706 -37.72 24.29 -33.04
C GLY A 706 -36.23 24.39 -32.68
N GLY A 707 -35.43 24.99 -33.57
CA GLY A 707 -33.97 25.06 -33.45
C GLY A 707 -33.38 25.99 -32.39
N GLY A 708 -32.11 25.73 -32.06
CA GLY A 708 -31.22 26.65 -31.36
C GLY A 708 -30.16 25.99 -30.48
N GLY A 709 -28.90 25.97 -30.95
CA GLY A 709 -27.70 25.89 -30.10
C GLY A 709 -27.27 24.51 -29.57
N CYS A 710 -25.97 24.22 -29.67
CA CYS A 710 -25.34 23.14 -28.91
C CYS A 710 -25.12 23.56 -27.45
N SER A 711 -25.35 22.64 -26.51
CA SER A 711 -24.62 22.60 -25.23
C SER A 711 -24.60 21.19 -24.66
N THR A 712 -23.42 20.59 -24.62
CA THR A 712 -23.12 19.46 -23.72
C THR A 712 -22.61 20.02 -22.41
N GLU A 713 -23.37 19.89 -21.32
CA GLU A 713 -22.83 19.99 -19.96
C GLU A 713 -23.39 18.86 -19.10
N GLU A 714 -22.48 18.28 -18.31
CA GLU A 714 -22.74 17.25 -17.32
C GLU A 714 -23.04 17.88 -15.93
N PHE A 715 -23.46 16.98 -15.02
CA PHE A 715 -23.26 17.00 -13.56
C PHE A 715 -24.37 17.64 -12.68
N PRO A 716 -24.37 17.45 -11.34
CA PRO A 716 -24.47 16.13 -10.67
C PRO A 716 -25.40 16.13 -9.43
N GLY A 717 -25.62 14.96 -8.80
CA GLY A 717 -25.76 14.86 -7.33
C GLY A 717 -27.15 14.87 -6.65
N LEU A 718 -27.45 13.75 -5.97
CA LEU A 718 -28.05 13.61 -4.62
C LEU A 718 -29.02 14.68 -4.05
N ALA A 719 -30.28 14.30 -3.70
CA ALA A 719 -30.81 14.32 -2.30
C ALA A 719 -32.31 13.96 -2.08
N TRP A 720 -32.55 12.92 -1.26
CA TRP A 720 -33.50 12.75 -0.10
C TRP A 720 -35.03 13.07 -0.11
N LEU A 721 -35.78 12.11 0.49
CA LEU A 721 -37.09 12.17 1.24
C LEU A 721 -38.40 12.39 0.43
N ALA A 722 -39.57 11.79 0.73
CA ALA A 722 -40.07 10.92 1.83
C ALA A 722 -41.46 10.30 1.43
N ALA A 723 -42.13 9.34 2.11
CA ALA A 723 -41.79 8.26 3.07
C ALA A 723 -43.06 7.42 3.42
N LEU A 724 -42.92 6.24 4.07
CA LEU A 724 -43.94 5.44 4.82
C LEU A 724 -45.09 4.76 4.02
N ALA A 725 -45.58 3.54 4.34
CA ALA A 725 -45.30 2.58 5.44
C ALA A 725 -45.66 1.11 5.09
N MET A 726 -45.35 0.17 6.01
CA MET A 726 -45.82 -1.24 6.13
C MET A 726 -45.17 -2.26 5.15
N LEU A 727 -44.62 -3.42 5.54
CA LEU A 727 -44.61 -4.15 6.83
C LEU A 727 -43.24 -4.80 7.18
N TRP A 728 -43.03 -4.98 8.49
CA TRP A 728 -42.07 -5.85 9.20
C TRP A 728 -42.31 -7.36 8.94
N SER A 729 -41.49 -8.35 9.32
CA SER A 729 -40.06 -8.45 9.73
C SER A 729 -39.74 -9.93 9.96
N ALA A 730 -38.58 -10.45 9.52
CA ALA A 730 -38.08 -11.76 9.96
C ALA A 730 -36.55 -11.82 9.91
N ALA A 731 -35.93 -12.52 10.89
CA ALA A 731 -34.48 -12.79 11.07
C ALA A 731 -33.66 -11.89 12.01
N ALA A 732 -34.26 -10.94 12.75
CA ALA A 732 -33.57 -10.19 13.83
C ALA A 732 -33.95 -10.66 15.26
N LEU A 733 -34.24 -11.96 15.46
CA LEU A 733 -34.65 -12.50 16.75
C LEU A 733 -33.99 -13.85 17.08
N LYS A 734 -32.66 -13.87 17.22
CA LYS A 734 -31.94 -15.05 17.76
C LYS A 734 -30.65 -14.79 18.57
N LEU A 735 -30.27 -13.53 18.85
CA LEU A 735 -29.03 -13.22 19.57
C LEU A 735 -29.11 -12.15 20.68
N MET A 736 -30.30 -11.83 21.21
CA MET A 736 -30.46 -10.91 22.36
C MET A 736 -31.45 -11.40 23.43
N GLN A 737 -31.39 -12.67 23.83
CA GLN A 737 -31.99 -13.15 25.09
C GLN A 737 -31.11 -14.18 25.80
N ARG A 738 -29.92 -13.76 26.26
CA ARG A 738 -29.23 -14.35 27.41
C ARG A 738 -28.76 -13.23 28.33
N PHE A 739 -28.88 -13.45 29.65
CA PHE A 739 -28.60 -12.52 30.76
C PHE A 739 -29.59 -11.39 31.05
N ARG A 740 -30.72 -11.76 31.68
CA ARG A 740 -31.02 -11.24 33.03
C ARG A 740 -31.36 -12.41 33.97
N ALA A 741 -31.10 -12.21 35.27
CA ALA A 741 -31.20 -13.20 36.35
C ALA A 741 -32.55 -13.96 36.40
N GLY A 742 -32.67 -15.18 36.91
CA GLY A 742 -31.69 -16.00 37.64
C GLY A 742 -32.16 -16.31 39.07
N GLN A 743 -32.58 -17.56 39.33
CA GLN A 743 -32.60 -18.14 40.68
C GLN A 743 -32.59 -19.67 40.65
N ARG A 744 -32.15 -20.24 41.78
CA ARG A 744 -31.72 -21.64 42.00
C ARG A 744 -32.88 -22.65 41.94
N LEU A 745 -32.56 -23.91 41.63
CA LEU A 745 -32.63 -25.02 42.60
C LEU A 745 -31.97 -26.31 42.04
N TRP A 746 -31.02 -26.85 42.80
CA TRP A 746 -30.58 -28.27 42.78
C TRP A 746 -31.59 -29.09 43.61
N PRO A 747 -31.73 -30.44 43.49
CA PRO A 747 -30.58 -31.35 43.67
C PRO A 747 -30.64 -32.78 43.06
N ARG A 748 -29.52 -33.51 43.27
CA ARG A 748 -29.31 -34.98 43.14
C ARG A 748 -29.34 -35.54 41.71
N SER A 749 -28.50 -36.51 41.34
CA SER A 749 -27.57 -37.36 42.13
C SER A 749 -26.17 -37.36 41.53
#